data_AF-A0A7Y5W8B9-F1
#
_entry.id   AF-A0A7Y5W8B9-F1
#
_cell.length_a   1.000
_cell.length_b   1.000
_cell.length_c   1.000
_cell.angle_alpha   90.00
_cell.angle_beta   90.00
_cell.angle_gamma   90.00
#
_symmetry.space_group_name_H-M   'P 1'
#
loop_
_entity.id
_entity.type
_entity.pdbx_description
1 polymer ?
#
loop_
_entity_poly.entity_id
_entity_poly.type
_entity_poly.pdbx_seq_one_letter_code
_entity_poly.pdbx_strand_id
1 'polypeptide(L)'
;MKAKSKARRLRFESVEKRIMLDGNLAVSVLGGTLWITGDAASNVAVLSPAPGGAVGGTTGPTDSFVIAPDPTTSINGGTPGEALTVSGVTAGGRVDLGAGDDSLTIQGPCDFAGALSIQSGAGNDNLSISGLHSARLNVGSSQGNDTVAIDSSNVDTAVVLRAWQGTGSATLTGNTLGLSSSSADSPPLFSLLSTNFNVSLAGTDMRKAIAGKAVVSSFGSGGGTVSVADSWILDGGITVSSRGPLDFSMTRSVCDSDAYLKSNASTAKSPPNIVLQESSVAGDLTVLSQGAQHVVLHKFRGGGIRLNSASSSTRSTIEQTDVDCDGGISVACVGPADVSASSVRAADFFLKLDGIKGESFVDNTTLEHLTLTGGLSVSGSAAQNLSEKIIKLDFHTIKLTNTADSSRLSIGDLDGGGRLDIACAGPTDLSASSVRASDFFLKLDGIKGSSFVDNTALDDITLSGGLFVTGTAAQNLSERGVKAGFHIIKLPNSSIASRVSVGDLDCDGTLDIACAGPTDLSASSVRASDFFLKLDGIKGSSFVDNAALDHVTLTGGLFVSGSAAQNLSVDGIKGERMHIKLDNSNVQGRSAVALADVDLDGALDVACRGPVDFSGGGSGGLSGLSSRAVDMFLKFESLATQTSPSTLALHDWSLDGVLNVACRGALDFSIGADITAPDGTVGTVGGLRAADMFLKITDVKRAPESSFASLTDVVLSGDLRVAMGGGDDTVSVSACRVLGTTLLDGGAGSDTLVLAGNSFDAEPFQLRFEKIEMK
;
A
#
# COMPACT_ATOMS: atom_id res chain seq x y z
N MET A 1 38.69 71.42 -63.80
CA MET A 1 37.89 70.80 -62.72
C MET A 1 38.37 69.36 -62.50
N LYS A 2 38.48 68.97 -61.22
CA LYS A 2 38.76 67.63 -60.63
C LYS A 2 40.14 66.98 -60.87
N ALA A 3 41.07 67.24 -59.95
CA ALA A 3 42.25 66.41 -59.72
C ALA A 3 41.86 65.10 -59.01
N LYS A 4 42.09 63.95 -59.65
CA LYS A 4 41.96 62.62 -59.02
C LYS A 4 43.15 62.38 -58.09
N SER A 5 42.92 62.35 -56.77
CA SER A 5 43.94 61.90 -55.82
C SER A 5 44.10 60.38 -55.93
N LYS A 6 45.32 59.95 -56.23
CA LYS A 6 45.70 58.53 -56.34
C LYS A 6 46.05 58.04 -54.93
N ALA A 7 45.09 57.43 -54.23
CA ALA A 7 45.32 56.86 -52.90
C ALA A 7 46.43 55.80 -52.98
N ARG A 8 47.58 56.04 -52.32
CA ARG A 8 48.64 55.04 -52.16
C ARG A 8 48.17 54.00 -51.15
N ARG A 9 48.05 52.74 -51.59
CA ARG A 9 47.75 51.61 -50.70
C ARG A 9 48.96 51.33 -49.82
N LEU A 10 48.81 51.45 -48.50
CA LEU A 10 49.76 50.90 -47.53
C LEU A 10 49.80 49.38 -47.72
N ARG A 11 50.97 48.81 -47.96
CA ARG A 11 51.21 47.36 -47.87
C ARG A 11 51.97 47.13 -46.57
N PHE A 12 51.39 46.38 -45.66
CA PHE A 12 52.13 45.79 -44.55
C PHE A 12 52.76 44.49 -45.08
N GLU A 13 54.07 44.33 -44.93
CA GLU A 13 54.70 43.03 -45.11
C GLU A 13 54.18 42.11 -44.00
N SER A 14 53.76 40.89 -44.36
CA SER A 14 53.35 39.91 -43.36
C SER A 14 54.58 39.56 -42.54
N VAL A 15 54.59 39.94 -41.27
CA VAL A 15 55.65 39.53 -40.33
C VAL A 15 55.64 38.00 -40.27
N GLU A 16 56.82 37.36 -40.33
CA GLU A 16 56.94 35.90 -40.24
C GLU A 16 56.18 35.37 -39.02
N LYS A 17 55.43 34.29 -39.23
CA LYS A 17 54.71 33.62 -38.15
C LYS A 17 55.77 33.09 -37.19
N ARG A 18 55.95 33.75 -36.04
CA ARG A 18 56.74 33.22 -34.94
C ARG A 18 56.01 31.98 -34.41
N ILE A 19 56.47 30.81 -34.81
CA ILE A 19 56.05 29.54 -34.23
C ILE A 19 56.87 29.39 -32.95
N MET A 20 56.21 29.06 -31.83
CA MET A 20 56.92 28.76 -30.58
C MET A 20 57.79 27.50 -30.80
N LEU A 21 58.95 27.45 -30.17
CA LEU A 21 59.78 26.25 -30.14
C LEU A 21 59.06 25.20 -29.30
N ASP A 22 59.08 23.94 -29.74
CA ASP A 22 58.45 22.80 -29.05
C ASP A 22 58.97 22.66 -27.61
N GLY A 23 58.08 22.51 -26.63
CA GLY A 23 58.37 22.47 -25.19
C GLY A 23 58.64 23.85 -24.58
N ASN A 24 57.91 24.90 -24.96
CA ASN A 24 58.13 26.26 -24.46
C ASN A 24 56.86 26.96 -23.94
N LEU A 25 56.99 27.51 -22.73
CA LEU A 25 56.02 28.45 -22.13
C LEU A 25 56.38 29.90 -22.46
N ALA A 26 55.45 30.65 -23.04
CA ALA A 26 55.53 32.11 -23.13
C ALA A 26 54.94 32.75 -21.87
N VAL A 27 55.74 33.55 -21.16
CA VAL A 27 55.34 34.21 -19.91
C VAL A 27 55.49 35.73 -20.03
N SER A 28 54.44 36.47 -19.68
CA SER A 28 54.46 37.94 -19.64
C SER A 28 53.52 38.53 -18.59
N VAL A 29 53.72 39.79 -18.22
CA VAL A 29 52.80 40.55 -17.37
C VAL A 29 52.27 41.74 -18.16
N LEU A 30 50.96 41.80 -18.38
CA LEU A 30 50.28 42.85 -19.15
C LEU A 30 49.14 43.45 -18.35
N GLY A 31 49.21 44.75 -18.05
CA GLY A 31 48.17 45.46 -17.30
C GLY A 31 47.96 44.91 -15.89
N GLY A 32 49.02 44.35 -15.27
CA GLY A 32 48.95 43.70 -13.97
C GLY A 32 48.50 42.24 -14.00
N THR A 33 48.10 41.70 -15.17
CA THR A 33 47.71 40.30 -15.32
C THR A 33 48.91 39.45 -15.73
N LEU A 34 49.12 38.33 -15.05
CA LEU A 34 50.09 37.30 -15.46
C LEU A 34 49.52 36.50 -16.64
N TRP A 35 50.26 36.40 -17.74
CA TRP A 35 49.94 35.57 -18.90
C TRP A 35 50.97 34.45 -19.03
N ILE A 36 50.51 33.21 -19.04
CA ILE A 36 51.29 32.01 -19.36
C ILE A 36 50.62 31.33 -20.55
N THR A 37 51.37 31.07 -21.62
CA THR A 37 50.87 30.38 -22.81
C THR A 37 51.81 29.25 -23.19
N GLY A 38 51.35 28.00 -23.19
CA GLY A 38 52.09 26.85 -23.68
C GLY A 38 51.94 26.66 -25.18
N ASP A 39 52.55 25.60 -25.67
CA ASP A 39 52.61 25.27 -27.08
C ASP A 39 51.78 24.03 -27.43
N ALA A 40 52.29 23.12 -28.25
CA ALA A 40 51.59 21.88 -28.62
C ALA A 40 52.27 20.63 -28.06
N ALA A 41 53.37 20.79 -27.32
CA ALA A 41 54.05 19.73 -26.61
C ALA A 41 53.68 19.79 -25.13
N SER A 42 53.85 18.66 -24.44
CA SER A 42 53.73 18.60 -22.99
C SER A 42 54.61 19.65 -22.31
N ASN A 43 54.02 20.45 -21.45
CA ASN A 43 54.70 21.43 -20.62
C ASN A 43 54.50 21.09 -19.14
N VAL A 44 55.57 21.19 -18.35
CA VAL A 44 55.51 20.99 -16.90
C VAL A 44 56.03 22.23 -16.20
N ALA A 45 55.20 22.85 -15.36
CA ALA A 45 55.57 24.05 -14.62
C ALA A 45 54.98 24.12 -13.21
N VAL A 46 55.75 24.74 -12.31
CA VAL A 46 55.34 25.05 -10.94
C VAL A 46 55.31 26.56 -10.75
N LEU A 47 54.14 27.09 -10.42
CA LEU A 47 53.91 28.48 -10.04
C LEU A 47 53.89 28.60 -8.52
N SER A 48 54.78 29.42 -7.95
CA SER A 48 54.84 29.71 -6.52
C SER A 48 55.07 31.20 -6.26
N PRO A 49 54.76 31.71 -5.05
CA PRO A 49 55.12 33.07 -4.69
C PRO A 49 56.65 33.24 -4.70
N ALA A 50 57.14 34.40 -5.13
CA ALA A 50 58.57 34.67 -5.13
C ALA A 50 59.14 34.74 -3.70
N PRO A 51 60.38 34.28 -3.46
CA PRO A 51 61.03 34.41 -2.15
C PRO A 51 61.02 35.86 -1.67
N GLY A 52 60.40 36.12 -0.52
CA GLY A 52 60.28 37.47 0.05
C GLY A 52 58.95 38.18 -0.24
N GLY A 53 58.04 37.61 -1.03
CA GLY A 53 56.63 38.01 -1.05
C GLY A 53 55.99 37.80 0.33
N ALA A 54 55.02 38.63 0.70
CA ALA A 54 54.39 38.56 2.02
C ALA A 54 53.67 37.21 2.24
N VAL A 55 54.39 36.24 2.81
CA VAL A 55 53.85 34.95 3.24
C VAL A 55 53.16 35.17 4.58
N GLY A 56 51.84 35.39 4.59
CA GLY A 56 51.11 35.42 5.85
C GLY A 56 49.77 36.13 5.85
N GLY A 57 48.81 35.68 5.04
CA GLY A 57 47.36 35.68 5.32
C GLY A 57 46.65 36.98 5.74
N THR A 58 47.33 38.12 5.78
CA THR A 58 46.79 39.40 6.23
C THR A 58 47.45 40.54 5.46
N THR A 59 46.81 40.88 4.34
CA THR A 59 46.75 42.20 3.70
C THR A 59 47.83 42.60 2.68
N GLY A 60 48.05 41.78 1.65
CA GLY A 60 48.53 42.29 0.37
C GLY A 60 48.59 41.22 -0.72
N PRO A 61 48.09 41.48 -1.96
CA PRO A 61 48.28 40.58 -3.08
C PRO A 61 49.77 40.35 -3.35
N THR A 62 50.11 39.14 -3.75
CA THR A 62 51.50 38.81 -4.11
C THR A 62 51.78 39.41 -5.48
N ASP A 63 52.66 40.41 -5.56
CA ASP A 63 52.99 41.08 -6.82
C ASP A 63 54.09 40.37 -7.62
N SER A 64 54.71 39.32 -7.05
CA SER A 64 55.79 38.57 -7.69
C SER A 64 55.68 37.05 -7.55
N PHE A 65 55.84 36.36 -8.68
CA PHE A 65 55.74 34.91 -8.79
C PHE A 65 57.01 34.31 -9.40
N VAL A 66 57.32 33.07 -9.01
CA VAL A 66 58.33 32.23 -9.63
C VAL A 66 57.64 31.13 -10.43
N ILE A 67 58.05 30.97 -11.68
CA ILE A 67 57.61 29.89 -12.56
C ILE A 67 58.81 28.99 -12.81
N ALA A 68 58.79 27.79 -12.24
CA ALA A 68 59.85 26.80 -12.36
C ALA A 68 59.41 25.70 -13.34
N PRO A 69 59.98 25.63 -14.56
CA PRO A 69 59.70 24.57 -15.50
C PRO A 69 60.48 23.30 -15.13
N ASP A 70 60.07 22.15 -15.67
CA ASP A 70 60.88 20.93 -15.62
C ASP A 70 62.07 21.00 -16.61
N PRO A 71 62.99 20.02 -16.62
CA PRO A 71 64.12 20.00 -17.56
C PRO A 71 63.75 19.88 -19.06
N THR A 72 62.48 19.60 -19.38
CA THR A 72 62.01 19.48 -20.78
C THR A 72 61.33 20.75 -21.28
N THR A 73 60.86 21.59 -20.35
CA THR A 73 60.13 22.82 -20.64
C THR A 73 61.06 24.03 -20.54
N SER A 74 61.04 24.90 -21.55
CA SER A 74 61.71 26.20 -21.55
C SER A 74 60.72 27.34 -21.30
N ILE A 75 61.20 28.49 -20.83
CA ILE A 75 60.37 29.70 -20.65
C ILE A 75 60.93 30.82 -21.51
N ASN A 76 60.09 31.42 -22.35
CA ASN A 76 60.44 32.52 -23.27
C ASN A 76 61.68 32.24 -24.14
N GLY A 77 61.90 30.98 -24.52
CA GLY A 77 63.06 30.53 -25.29
C GLY A 77 64.37 30.46 -24.50
N GLY A 78 64.30 30.51 -23.16
CA GLY A 78 65.44 30.32 -22.27
C GLY A 78 65.91 28.86 -22.19
N THR A 79 66.84 28.59 -21.27
CA THR A 79 67.33 27.23 -21.05
C THR A 79 66.22 26.36 -20.44
N PRO A 80 65.95 25.14 -20.95
CA PRO A 80 65.01 24.23 -20.30
C PRO A 80 65.36 24.00 -18.82
N GLY A 81 64.34 23.99 -17.95
CA GLY A 81 64.50 23.88 -16.49
C GLY A 81 64.92 25.16 -15.76
N GLU A 82 65.18 26.27 -16.46
CA GLU A 82 65.54 27.55 -15.83
C GLU A 82 64.28 28.31 -15.36
N ALA A 83 64.20 28.60 -14.06
CA ALA A 83 63.06 29.29 -13.47
C ALA A 83 63.03 30.79 -13.85
N LEU A 84 61.83 31.32 -14.09
CA LEU A 84 61.60 32.74 -14.34
C LEU A 84 60.89 33.39 -13.14
N THR A 85 61.46 34.48 -12.62
CA THR A 85 60.76 35.35 -11.66
C THR A 85 60.08 36.49 -12.43
N VAL A 86 58.79 36.67 -12.20
CA VAL A 86 57.98 37.77 -12.75
C VAL A 86 57.47 38.65 -11.63
N SER A 87 57.42 39.96 -11.88
CA SER A 87 56.90 40.96 -10.93
C SER A 87 55.86 41.86 -11.60
N GLY A 88 55.09 42.59 -10.78
CA GLY A 88 54.02 43.47 -11.24
C GLY A 88 52.67 42.80 -11.45
N VAL A 89 52.46 41.58 -10.91
CA VAL A 89 51.19 40.85 -11.00
C VAL A 89 50.21 41.40 -9.96
N THR A 90 49.52 42.47 -10.33
CA THR A 90 48.65 43.26 -9.43
C THR A 90 47.15 43.07 -9.71
N ALA A 91 46.80 42.33 -10.76
CA ALA A 91 45.43 42.03 -11.14
C ALA A 91 45.17 40.52 -11.01
N GLY A 92 44.98 39.81 -12.12
CA GLY A 92 44.67 38.38 -12.16
C GLY A 92 45.74 37.53 -12.85
N GLY A 93 45.37 36.30 -13.18
CA GLY A 93 46.20 35.38 -13.96
C GLY A 93 45.42 34.76 -15.12
N ARG A 94 46.11 34.53 -16.23
CA ARG A 94 45.62 33.78 -17.38
C ARG A 94 46.67 32.78 -17.82
N VAL A 95 46.34 31.51 -17.73
CA VAL A 95 47.17 30.38 -18.13
C VAL A 95 46.45 29.65 -19.26
N ASP A 96 47.15 29.36 -20.34
CA ASP A 96 46.64 28.61 -21.49
C ASP A 96 47.75 27.64 -21.93
N LEU A 97 47.72 26.37 -21.51
CA LEU A 97 48.83 25.43 -21.71
C LEU A 97 48.87 24.86 -23.14
N GLY A 98 47.79 25.00 -23.91
CA GLY A 98 47.79 24.75 -25.36
C GLY A 98 47.38 23.33 -25.72
N ALA A 99 48.30 22.49 -26.18
CA ALA A 99 48.06 21.07 -26.39
C ALA A 99 49.28 20.27 -25.91
N GLY A 100 49.11 18.97 -25.69
CA GLY A 100 50.10 18.13 -25.03
C GLY A 100 49.55 17.60 -23.71
N ASP A 101 50.22 16.62 -23.12
CA ASP A 101 49.89 16.17 -21.75
C ASP A 101 50.59 17.13 -20.77
N ASP A 102 49.90 18.17 -20.32
CA ASP A 102 50.48 19.25 -19.52
C ASP A 102 50.40 19.00 -18.01
N SER A 103 51.30 19.62 -17.24
CA SER A 103 51.26 19.58 -15.78
C SER A 103 51.55 20.95 -15.18
N LEU A 104 50.56 21.54 -14.52
CA LEU A 104 50.70 22.83 -13.83
C LEU A 104 50.43 22.65 -12.35
N THR A 105 51.42 22.97 -11.53
CA THR A 105 51.26 23.05 -10.08
C THR A 105 51.30 24.49 -9.62
N ILE A 106 50.22 25.00 -9.02
CA ILE A 106 50.20 26.24 -8.25
C ILE A 106 50.37 25.86 -6.79
N GLN A 107 51.45 26.31 -6.14
CA GLN A 107 51.74 25.92 -4.76
C GLN A 107 52.13 27.10 -3.88
N GLY A 108 51.73 27.00 -2.60
CA GLY A 108 51.95 28.04 -1.61
C GLY A 108 50.88 29.13 -1.66
N PRO A 109 50.96 30.14 -0.78
CA PRO A 109 50.00 31.25 -0.77
C PRO A 109 50.16 32.10 -2.03
N CYS A 110 49.48 31.73 -3.10
CA CYS A 110 49.44 32.46 -4.37
C CYS A 110 48.25 33.42 -4.34
N ASP A 111 48.48 34.71 -4.06
CA ASP A 111 47.42 35.70 -3.93
C ASP A 111 47.25 36.56 -5.21
N PHE A 112 46.21 36.27 -5.99
CA PHE A 112 45.77 37.05 -7.14
C PHE A 112 44.64 38.01 -6.72
N ALA A 113 44.85 39.31 -6.88
CA ALA A 113 43.82 40.32 -6.58
C ALA A 113 42.54 40.17 -7.44
N GLY A 114 42.67 39.59 -8.63
CA GLY A 114 41.58 39.38 -9.59
C GLY A 114 41.27 37.90 -9.85
N ALA A 115 40.69 37.63 -11.02
CA ALA A 115 40.40 36.27 -11.44
C ALA A 115 41.65 35.53 -11.94
N LEU A 116 41.75 34.25 -11.63
CA LEU A 116 42.67 33.30 -12.26
C LEU A 116 41.88 32.45 -13.27
N SER A 117 42.30 32.45 -14.53
CA SER A 117 41.75 31.61 -15.60
C SER A 117 42.83 30.66 -16.10
N ILE A 118 42.60 29.36 -16.01
CA ILE A 118 43.50 28.31 -16.51
C ILE A 118 42.76 27.55 -17.61
N GLN A 119 43.36 27.45 -18.78
CA GLN A 119 42.94 26.56 -19.86
C GLN A 119 44.07 25.55 -20.05
N SER A 120 43.86 24.27 -19.73
CA SER A 120 44.90 23.26 -19.90
C SER A 120 45.07 22.90 -21.39
N GLY A 121 43.97 22.86 -22.13
CA GLY A 121 44.06 22.58 -23.56
C GLY A 121 43.83 21.11 -23.87
N ALA A 122 44.42 20.58 -24.93
CA ALA A 122 44.14 19.22 -25.41
C ALA A 122 45.24 18.24 -25.01
N GLY A 123 44.90 17.12 -24.39
CA GLY A 123 45.83 16.14 -23.84
C GLY A 123 45.32 15.63 -22.49
N ASN A 124 46.10 14.79 -21.81
CA ASN A 124 45.78 14.34 -20.45
C ASN A 124 46.50 15.24 -19.44
N ASP A 125 45.83 16.30 -19.02
CA ASP A 125 46.46 17.34 -18.22
C ASP A 125 46.38 17.09 -16.71
N ASN A 126 47.35 17.58 -15.95
CA ASN A 126 47.37 17.51 -14.49
C ASN A 126 47.51 18.90 -13.88
N LEU A 127 46.43 19.43 -13.31
CA LEU A 127 46.39 20.72 -12.65
C LEU A 127 46.30 20.50 -11.13
N SER A 128 47.33 20.93 -10.39
CA SER A 128 47.35 20.89 -8.92
C SER A 128 47.40 22.32 -8.39
N ILE A 129 46.38 22.75 -7.65
CA ILE A 129 46.24 24.13 -7.16
C ILE A 129 46.15 24.07 -5.64
N SER A 130 47.17 24.54 -4.94
CA SER A 130 47.23 24.55 -3.48
C SER A 130 47.57 25.93 -2.94
N GLY A 131 46.81 26.39 -1.95
CA GLY A 131 47.05 27.69 -1.30
C GLY A 131 46.71 28.91 -2.16
N LEU A 132 45.89 28.76 -3.21
CA LEU A 132 45.48 29.88 -4.05
C LEU A 132 44.53 30.81 -3.28
N HIS A 133 44.75 32.12 -3.36
CA HIS A 133 43.75 33.14 -3.10
C HIS A 133 43.42 33.87 -4.41
N SER A 134 42.14 33.94 -4.78
CA SER A 134 41.71 34.70 -5.97
C SER A 134 40.28 35.18 -5.86
N ALA A 135 39.94 36.25 -6.57
CA ALA A 135 38.55 36.68 -6.63
C ALA A 135 37.67 35.59 -7.29
N ARG A 136 38.17 34.96 -8.36
CA ARG A 136 37.46 33.92 -9.12
C ARG A 136 38.47 32.96 -9.72
N LEU A 137 38.16 31.67 -9.70
CA LEU A 137 38.95 30.65 -10.39
C LEU A 137 38.12 30.05 -11.53
N ASN A 138 38.61 30.16 -12.76
CA ASN A 138 38.06 29.45 -13.90
C ASN A 138 39.10 28.44 -14.39
N VAL A 139 38.81 27.15 -14.32
CA VAL A 139 39.65 26.10 -14.91
C VAL A 139 38.86 25.46 -16.03
N GLY A 140 39.41 25.49 -17.23
CA GLY A 140 38.91 24.77 -18.38
C GLY A 140 39.94 23.76 -18.87
N SER A 141 39.51 22.58 -19.24
CA SER A 141 40.30 21.66 -20.06
C SER A 141 39.61 21.45 -21.41
N SER A 142 40.29 20.88 -22.39
CA SER A 142 39.68 20.54 -23.69
C SER A 142 39.53 19.02 -23.85
N GLN A 143 40.02 18.40 -24.92
CA GLN A 143 39.94 16.94 -25.10
C GLN A 143 40.99 16.23 -24.25
N GLY A 144 40.61 15.14 -23.57
CA GLY A 144 41.52 14.23 -22.88
C GLY A 144 41.12 13.94 -21.42
N ASN A 145 41.94 13.16 -20.72
CA ASN A 145 41.64 12.71 -19.36
C ASN A 145 42.37 13.58 -18.33
N ASP A 146 41.76 14.72 -18.03
CA ASP A 146 42.39 15.71 -17.16
C ASP A 146 42.14 15.45 -15.69
N THR A 147 43.10 15.77 -14.85
CA THR A 147 42.98 15.77 -13.39
C THR A 147 43.13 17.19 -12.88
N VAL A 148 42.13 17.69 -12.14
CA VAL A 148 42.19 18.99 -11.47
C VAL A 148 42.06 18.75 -9.97
N ALA A 149 43.13 18.99 -9.21
CA ALA A 149 43.13 18.97 -7.76
C ALA A 149 43.21 20.42 -7.26
N ILE A 150 42.24 20.84 -6.45
CA ILE A 150 42.26 22.13 -5.76
C ILE A 150 42.27 21.82 -4.26
N ASP A 151 43.31 22.26 -3.57
CA ASP A 151 43.52 22.03 -2.15
C ASP A 151 43.72 23.36 -1.41
N SER A 152 43.14 23.49 -0.23
CA SER A 152 43.46 24.55 0.74
C SER A 152 43.49 25.97 0.15
N SER A 153 42.62 26.24 -0.82
CA SER A 153 42.52 27.49 -1.57
C SER A 153 41.31 28.31 -1.13
N ASN A 154 41.40 29.63 -1.20
CA ASN A 154 40.32 30.58 -0.93
C ASN A 154 39.89 31.30 -2.23
N VAL A 155 38.64 31.13 -2.65
CA VAL A 155 38.10 31.80 -3.84
C VAL A 155 36.87 32.61 -3.44
N ASP A 156 36.93 33.93 -3.63
CA ASP A 156 35.96 34.88 -3.04
C ASP A 156 34.60 34.96 -3.75
N THR A 157 34.51 34.50 -5.00
CA THR A 157 33.26 34.61 -5.78
C THR A 157 32.83 33.31 -6.41
N ALA A 158 33.65 32.67 -7.25
CA ALA A 158 33.24 31.44 -7.94
C ALA A 158 34.42 30.58 -8.37
N VAL A 159 34.23 29.26 -8.30
CA VAL A 159 35.06 28.25 -8.95
C VAL A 159 34.27 27.64 -10.10
N VAL A 160 34.71 27.88 -11.33
CA VAL A 160 34.12 27.28 -12.52
C VAL A 160 35.10 26.26 -13.08
N LEU A 161 34.72 24.98 -13.02
CA LEU A 161 35.48 23.89 -13.61
C LEU A 161 34.76 23.43 -14.88
N ARG A 162 35.42 23.48 -16.02
CA ARG A 162 34.87 22.99 -17.28
C ARG A 162 35.80 21.89 -17.80
N ALA A 163 35.49 20.64 -17.53
CA ALA A 163 36.22 19.52 -18.08
C ALA A 163 35.53 19.11 -19.40
N TRP A 164 36.17 19.25 -20.55
CA TRP A 164 35.53 18.90 -21.82
C TRP A 164 35.99 17.50 -22.26
N GLN A 165 35.32 16.95 -23.28
CA GLN A 165 35.46 15.60 -23.87
C GLN A 165 36.56 14.67 -23.30
N GLY A 166 36.19 13.79 -22.36
CA GLY A 166 37.08 12.76 -21.79
C GLY A 166 36.56 12.20 -20.46
N THR A 167 37.33 11.32 -19.81
CA THR A 167 37.12 10.89 -18.40
C THR A 167 38.01 11.70 -17.48
N GLY A 168 37.67 12.98 -17.30
CA GLY A 168 38.38 13.85 -16.37
C GLY A 168 37.95 13.62 -14.91
N SER A 169 38.79 14.00 -13.96
CA SER A 169 38.49 14.01 -12.54
C SER A 169 38.77 15.38 -11.93
N ALA A 170 37.92 15.80 -11.00
CA ALA A 170 38.08 17.04 -10.25
C ALA A 170 37.96 16.74 -8.76
N THR A 171 39.02 17.02 -8.00
CA THR A 171 39.04 16.85 -6.54
C THR A 171 39.15 18.23 -5.90
N LEU A 172 38.22 18.55 -4.99
CA LEU A 172 38.31 19.76 -4.17
C LEU A 172 38.41 19.33 -2.70
N THR A 173 39.55 19.64 -2.08
CA THR A 173 39.83 19.29 -0.68
C THR A 173 40.17 20.54 0.12
N GLY A 174 39.59 20.72 1.31
CA GLY A 174 40.01 21.79 2.25
C GLY A 174 39.86 23.25 1.78
N ASN A 175 39.11 23.52 0.71
CA ASN A 175 38.98 24.87 0.15
C ASN A 175 37.92 25.71 0.86
N THR A 176 38.18 27.00 1.08
CA THR A 176 37.13 27.96 1.45
C THR A 176 36.59 28.62 0.18
N LEU A 177 35.32 28.41 -0.13
CA LEU A 177 34.62 29.15 -1.19
C LEU A 177 33.88 30.31 -0.54
N GLY A 178 34.60 31.38 -0.24
CA GLY A 178 34.07 32.51 0.50
C GLY A 178 33.01 33.26 -0.30
N LEU A 179 31.96 33.71 0.38
CA LEU A 179 31.18 34.87 -0.03
C LEU A 179 31.06 35.81 1.16
N SER A 180 31.41 37.07 0.93
CA SER A 180 31.09 38.18 1.84
C SER A 180 29.80 38.91 1.43
N SER A 181 29.03 38.42 0.45
CA SER A 181 27.76 39.08 0.06
C SER A 181 26.67 38.10 -0.40
N SER A 182 25.48 38.28 0.17
CA SER A 182 24.35 37.34 0.24
C SER A 182 23.27 37.53 -0.84
N SER A 183 23.59 37.96 -2.06
CA SER A 183 22.56 38.14 -3.10
C SER A 183 22.22 36.82 -3.80
N ALA A 184 20.99 36.35 -3.65
CA ALA A 184 20.45 35.11 -4.23
C ALA A 184 20.45 35.05 -5.78
N ASP A 185 20.67 36.19 -6.47
CA ASP A 185 20.72 36.27 -7.94
C ASP A 185 22.11 36.05 -8.55
N SER A 186 23.13 35.76 -7.73
CA SER A 186 24.48 35.48 -8.22
C SER A 186 24.56 34.13 -8.95
N PRO A 187 25.35 34.01 -10.04
CA PRO A 187 25.56 32.75 -10.75
C PRO A 187 26.08 31.63 -9.83
N PRO A 188 25.90 30.34 -10.18
CA PRO A 188 26.31 29.23 -9.32
C PRO A 188 27.79 29.31 -8.95
N LEU A 189 28.08 29.16 -7.66
CA LEU A 189 29.43 29.33 -7.08
C LEU A 189 30.38 28.23 -7.49
N PHE A 190 29.83 27.03 -7.66
CA PHE A 190 30.52 25.89 -8.21
C PHE A 190 29.71 25.37 -9.39
N SER A 191 30.33 25.38 -10.58
CA SER A 191 29.76 24.79 -11.78
C SER A 191 30.79 23.82 -12.34
N LEU A 192 30.48 22.53 -12.30
CA LEU A 192 31.20 21.52 -13.09
C LEU A 192 30.38 21.17 -14.33
N LEU A 193 31.01 21.27 -15.50
CA LEU A 193 30.47 20.81 -16.78
C LEU A 193 31.41 19.73 -17.31
N SER A 194 30.94 18.49 -17.48
CA SER A 194 31.75 17.38 -18.05
C SER A 194 30.93 16.31 -18.79
N THR A 195 31.58 15.51 -19.64
CA THR A 195 30.97 14.33 -20.27
C THR A 195 30.98 13.10 -19.37
N ASN A 196 32.05 12.91 -18.59
CA ASN A 196 32.23 11.88 -17.57
C ASN A 196 33.06 12.51 -16.45
N PHE A 197 32.66 12.39 -15.19
CA PHE A 197 33.43 13.01 -14.12
C PHE A 197 33.39 12.20 -12.82
N ASN A 198 34.47 12.30 -12.06
CA ASN A 198 34.51 11.97 -10.64
C ASN A 198 34.74 13.28 -9.88
N VAL A 199 33.75 13.72 -9.12
CA VAL A 199 33.86 14.83 -8.18
C VAL A 199 33.95 14.26 -6.78
N SER A 200 35.03 14.59 -6.08
CA SER A 200 35.16 14.33 -4.65
C SER A 200 35.27 15.65 -3.92
N LEU A 201 34.32 15.89 -3.01
CA LEU A 201 34.30 17.00 -2.06
C LEU A 201 34.56 16.40 -0.67
N ALA A 202 35.76 16.59 -0.12
CA ALA A 202 36.16 16.02 1.18
C ALA A 202 37.00 17.02 2.00
N GLY A 203 36.97 16.93 3.33
CA GLY A 203 37.84 17.75 4.20
C GLY A 203 37.41 17.76 5.67
N THR A 204 38.37 17.72 6.60
CA THR A 204 38.12 17.45 8.04
C THR A 204 37.73 18.65 8.91
N ASP A 205 37.74 19.89 8.38
CA ASP A 205 37.60 21.11 9.21
C ASP A 205 36.81 22.24 8.52
N MET A 206 35.78 21.90 7.74
CA MET A 206 35.05 22.85 6.91
C MET A 206 33.73 23.31 7.55
N ARG A 207 33.81 24.02 8.69
CA ARG A 207 32.69 24.87 9.17
C ARG A 207 32.46 26.12 8.31
N LYS A 208 33.16 26.25 7.18
CA LYS A 208 33.03 27.36 6.23
C LYS A 208 32.27 26.88 5.00
N ALA A 209 30.98 27.18 5.03
CA ALA A 209 29.99 27.08 3.99
C ALA A 209 30.47 27.25 2.54
N ILE A 210 30.00 26.39 1.64
CA ILE A 210 29.67 26.88 0.29
C ILE A 210 28.40 27.71 0.44
N ALA A 211 28.55 29.03 0.50
CA ALA A 211 27.45 29.96 0.69
C ALA A 211 26.60 30.15 -0.59
N GLY A 212 25.96 29.12 -1.12
CA GLY A 212 25.08 29.25 -2.28
C GLY A 212 24.87 27.93 -3.02
N LYS A 213 24.29 28.02 -4.23
CA LYS A 213 23.89 26.82 -4.98
C LYS A 213 25.08 26.15 -5.66
N ALA A 214 25.39 24.91 -5.28
CA ALA A 214 26.36 24.05 -5.97
C ALA A 214 25.69 23.34 -7.15
N VAL A 215 26.23 23.51 -8.36
CA VAL A 215 25.68 22.89 -9.58
C VAL A 215 26.72 21.98 -10.23
N VAL A 216 26.42 20.70 -10.27
CA VAL A 216 27.20 19.69 -10.98
C VAL A 216 26.36 19.20 -12.15
N SER A 217 26.83 19.37 -13.38
CA SER A 217 26.09 18.94 -14.56
C SER A 217 26.96 18.17 -15.55
N SER A 218 26.47 17.01 -15.94
CA SER A 218 27.03 16.18 -17.01
C SER A 218 26.21 16.37 -18.30
N PHE A 219 26.91 16.54 -19.41
CA PHE A 219 26.29 16.60 -20.76
C PHE A 219 26.54 15.34 -21.59
N GLY A 220 27.39 14.43 -21.12
CA GLY A 220 27.74 13.18 -21.79
C GLY A 220 26.85 12.02 -21.36
N SER A 221 26.81 10.97 -22.18
CA SER A 221 26.06 9.74 -21.90
C SER A 221 26.79 8.78 -20.95
N GLY A 222 28.08 9.01 -20.68
CA GLY A 222 28.81 8.15 -19.76
C GLY A 222 28.54 8.53 -18.30
N GLY A 223 28.86 7.58 -17.42
CA GLY A 223 28.55 7.71 -16.00
C GLY A 223 29.36 8.82 -15.32
N GLY A 224 28.87 9.30 -14.19
CA GLY A 224 29.62 10.19 -13.31
C GLY A 224 29.46 9.80 -11.86
N THR A 225 30.52 10.01 -11.07
CA THR A 225 30.50 9.86 -9.62
C THR A 225 30.56 11.24 -8.97
N VAL A 226 29.65 11.53 -8.05
CA VAL A 226 29.74 12.67 -7.12
C VAL A 226 29.82 12.10 -5.71
N SER A 227 30.87 12.43 -4.97
CA SER A 227 30.98 12.13 -3.56
C SER A 227 31.14 13.41 -2.74
N VAL A 228 30.30 13.57 -1.73
CA VAL A 228 30.36 14.63 -0.71
C VAL A 228 30.54 13.96 0.64
N ALA A 229 31.66 14.19 1.31
CA ALA A 229 31.98 13.49 2.54
C ALA A 229 32.61 14.41 3.60
N ASP A 230 32.57 13.94 4.85
CA ASP A 230 33.32 14.48 5.98
C ASP A 230 32.86 15.85 6.50
N SER A 231 31.60 15.95 6.95
CA SER A 231 31.08 17.11 7.70
C SER A 231 30.98 18.41 6.90
N TRP A 232 30.68 18.30 5.62
CA TRP A 232 30.39 19.48 4.79
C TRP A 232 29.08 20.15 5.20
N ILE A 233 29.08 21.48 5.27
CA ILE A 233 27.86 22.29 5.37
C ILE A 233 27.72 23.06 4.06
N LEU A 234 26.66 22.76 3.31
CA LEU A 234 26.27 23.50 2.12
C LEU A 234 25.19 24.50 2.54
N ASP A 235 25.56 25.77 2.75
CA ASP A 235 24.63 26.87 3.08
C ASP A 235 23.67 27.24 1.91
N GLY A 236 23.65 26.42 0.85
CA GLY A 236 22.73 26.53 -0.26
C GLY A 236 22.43 25.16 -0.89
N GLY A 237 21.60 25.16 -1.92
CA GLY A 237 21.12 23.92 -2.52
C GLY A 237 22.17 23.20 -3.34
N ILE A 238 22.08 21.87 -3.43
CA ILE A 238 22.89 21.07 -4.35
C ILE A 238 22.04 20.69 -5.56
N THR A 239 22.57 20.83 -6.77
CA THR A 239 21.93 20.37 -8.00
C THR A 239 22.92 19.51 -8.76
N VAL A 240 22.67 18.20 -8.84
CA VAL A 240 23.44 17.27 -9.66
C VAL A 240 22.56 16.79 -10.79
N SER A 241 22.99 16.96 -12.04
CA SER A 241 22.26 16.48 -13.21
C SER A 241 23.19 15.74 -14.15
N SER A 242 22.93 14.47 -14.46
CA SER A 242 23.68 13.69 -15.44
C SER A 242 22.79 13.21 -16.58
N ARG A 243 23.32 13.17 -17.81
CA ARG A 243 22.66 12.48 -18.93
C ARG A 243 22.92 10.96 -18.91
N GLY A 244 24.01 10.52 -18.31
CA GLY A 244 24.32 9.11 -18.06
C GLY A 244 23.95 8.65 -16.64
N PRO A 245 24.31 7.41 -16.26
CA PRO A 245 24.17 6.94 -14.88
C PRO A 245 24.94 7.85 -13.92
N LEU A 246 24.37 8.09 -12.75
CA LEU A 246 24.93 8.95 -11.71
C LEU A 246 25.11 8.11 -10.45
N ASP A 247 26.35 7.93 -10.03
CA ASP A 247 26.67 7.43 -8.70
C ASP A 247 26.86 8.65 -7.80
N PHE A 248 25.93 8.85 -6.86
CA PHE A 248 25.97 9.97 -5.93
C PHE A 248 26.12 9.44 -4.51
N SER A 249 27.09 9.91 -3.75
CA SER A 249 27.20 9.62 -2.32
C SER A 249 27.33 10.91 -1.52
N MET A 250 26.54 11.03 -0.45
CA MET A 250 26.69 12.08 0.57
C MET A 250 26.77 11.42 1.95
N THR A 251 27.89 11.60 2.63
CA THR A 251 28.16 10.94 3.92
C THR A 251 28.51 11.98 4.98
N ARG A 252 27.83 11.93 6.13
CA ARG A 252 28.06 12.83 7.27
C ARG A 252 28.06 14.31 6.86
N SER A 253 27.12 14.74 6.01
CA SER A 253 27.11 16.11 5.47
C SER A 253 25.74 16.78 5.65
N VAL A 254 25.70 18.10 5.61
CA VAL A 254 24.52 18.95 5.82
C VAL A 254 24.34 19.85 4.61
N CYS A 255 23.11 19.96 4.11
CA CYS A 255 22.68 20.95 3.13
C CYS A 255 21.55 21.79 3.74
N ASP A 256 21.73 23.09 3.85
CA ASP A 256 20.78 24.01 4.51
C ASP A 256 19.64 24.46 3.57
N SER A 257 19.54 23.87 2.39
CA SER A 257 18.53 24.21 1.37
C SER A 257 18.12 22.95 0.59
N ASP A 258 17.53 23.10 -0.59
CA ASP A 258 17.04 22.00 -1.41
C ASP A 258 18.17 21.21 -2.08
N ALA A 259 18.02 19.89 -2.14
CA ALA A 259 18.90 18.99 -2.89
C ALA A 259 18.15 18.42 -4.10
N TYR A 260 18.69 18.59 -5.30
CA TYR A 260 18.10 18.11 -6.54
C TYR A 260 19.08 17.21 -7.30
N LEU A 261 18.79 15.92 -7.38
CA LEU A 261 19.58 14.92 -8.09
C LEU A 261 18.79 14.44 -9.31
N LYS A 262 19.39 14.49 -10.50
CA LYS A 262 18.78 14.05 -11.75
C LYS A 262 19.72 13.15 -12.54
N SER A 263 19.25 11.97 -12.96
CA SER A 263 19.96 11.11 -13.93
C SER A 263 19.04 10.68 -15.07
N ASN A 264 19.43 10.89 -16.32
CA ASN A 264 18.63 10.49 -17.49
C ASN A 264 19.09 9.14 -18.09
N ALA A 265 19.54 8.21 -17.26
CA ALA A 265 20.22 6.97 -17.66
C ALA A 265 19.30 5.85 -18.19
N SER A 266 18.44 6.14 -19.16
CA SER A 266 17.35 5.23 -19.59
C SER A 266 17.82 3.89 -20.17
N THR A 267 19.08 3.81 -20.61
CA THR A 267 19.67 2.63 -21.24
C THR A 267 20.87 2.07 -20.49
N ALA A 268 21.17 2.54 -19.28
CA ALA A 268 22.34 2.08 -18.54
C ALA A 268 22.14 0.65 -18.04
N LYS A 269 23.15 -0.21 -18.26
CA LYS A 269 23.15 -1.61 -17.80
C LYS A 269 23.26 -1.72 -16.27
N SER A 270 23.93 -0.75 -15.65
CA SER A 270 24.05 -0.63 -14.19
C SER A 270 23.17 0.53 -13.72
N PRO A 271 22.29 0.32 -12.74
CA PRO A 271 21.48 1.39 -12.18
C PRO A 271 22.38 2.42 -11.47
N PRO A 272 22.14 3.74 -11.61
CA PRO A 272 22.68 4.76 -10.71
C PRO A 272 22.55 4.37 -9.23
N ASN A 273 23.65 4.51 -8.47
CA ASN A 273 23.69 4.29 -7.03
C ASN A 273 23.70 5.63 -6.27
N ILE A 274 22.62 5.94 -5.56
CA ILE A 274 22.45 7.18 -4.79
C ILE A 274 22.41 6.83 -3.30
N VAL A 275 23.46 7.19 -2.57
CA VAL A 275 23.64 6.85 -1.15
C VAL A 275 23.73 8.12 -0.31
N LEU A 276 22.78 8.32 0.60
CA LEU A 276 22.75 9.42 1.56
C LEU A 276 22.85 8.82 2.97
N GLN A 277 24.02 8.94 3.61
CA GLN A 277 24.29 8.32 4.90
C GLN A 277 24.64 9.37 5.97
N GLU A 278 23.98 9.30 7.13
CA GLU A 278 24.24 10.19 8.28
C GLU A 278 24.22 11.67 7.89
N SER A 279 23.35 12.04 6.96
CA SER A 279 23.33 13.36 6.31
C SER A 279 21.99 14.06 6.49
N SER A 280 21.95 15.37 6.32
CA SER A 280 20.71 16.15 6.39
C SER A 280 20.56 17.15 5.26
N VAL A 281 19.32 17.36 4.81
CA VAL A 281 18.90 18.39 3.85
C VAL A 281 17.77 19.18 4.51
N ALA A 282 17.98 20.45 4.84
CA ALA A 282 16.98 21.27 5.51
C ALA A 282 15.76 21.56 4.60
N GLY A 283 15.98 21.66 3.29
CA GLY A 283 14.93 21.79 2.28
C GLY A 283 14.41 20.44 1.76
N ASP A 284 13.88 20.45 0.54
CA ASP A 284 13.40 19.23 -0.13
C ASP A 284 14.57 18.48 -0.79
N LEU A 285 14.64 17.16 -0.60
CA LEU A 285 15.42 16.24 -1.42
C LEU A 285 14.55 15.74 -2.59
N THR A 286 14.92 16.09 -3.81
CA THR A 286 14.30 15.56 -5.04
C THR A 286 15.30 14.72 -5.82
N VAL A 287 14.97 13.45 -6.03
CA VAL A 287 15.72 12.53 -6.89
C VAL A 287 14.85 12.16 -8.08
N LEU A 288 15.28 12.52 -9.29
CA LEU A 288 14.64 12.13 -10.54
C LEU A 288 15.57 11.22 -11.32
N SER A 289 15.13 10.01 -11.68
CA SER A 289 15.86 9.27 -12.70
C SER A 289 15.00 8.53 -13.72
N GLN A 290 15.45 8.61 -14.97
CA GLN A 290 14.92 7.87 -16.11
C GLN A 290 15.73 6.57 -16.21
N GLY A 291 15.54 5.63 -15.29
CA GLY A 291 16.21 4.34 -15.27
C GLY A 291 16.05 3.69 -13.90
N ALA A 292 16.38 2.40 -13.77
CA ALA A 292 16.46 1.75 -12.46
C ALA A 292 17.46 2.49 -11.56
N GLN A 293 17.14 2.55 -10.27
CA GLN A 293 17.97 3.22 -9.27
C GLN A 293 18.19 2.30 -8.10
N HIS A 294 19.34 2.45 -7.45
CA HIS A 294 19.53 2.01 -6.08
C HIS A 294 19.64 3.26 -5.21
N VAL A 295 18.59 3.59 -4.46
CA VAL A 295 18.55 4.75 -3.56
C VAL A 295 18.60 4.26 -2.13
N VAL A 296 19.62 4.66 -1.37
CA VAL A 296 19.78 4.31 0.04
C VAL A 296 19.81 5.58 0.88
N LEU A 297 18.82 5.73 1.76
CA LEU A 297 18.75 6.78 2.77
C LEU A 297 18.95 6.14 4.14
N HIS A 298 20.06 6.43 4.82
CA HIS A 298 20.37 5.84 6.12
C HIS A 298 20.72 6.93 7.14
N LYS A 299 19.96 7.01 8.25
CA LYS A 299 20.09 8.07 9.26
C LYS A 299 20.01 9.46 8.63
N PHE A 300 19.01 9.66 7.79
CA PHE A 300 18.84 10.87 6.99
C PHE A 300 17.81 11.81 7.60
N ARG A 301 18.05 13.13 7.53
CA ARG A 301 17.05 14.15 7.91
C ARG A 301 16.68 15.06 6.74
N GLY A 302 15.39 15.30 6.52
CA GLY A 302 14.89 16.05 5.36
C GLY A 302 13.77 17.05 5.67
N GLY A 303 13.65 18.13 4.91
CA GLY A 303 12.43 18.94 4.87
C GLY A 303 11.29 18.20 4.16
N GLY A 304 11.59 17.54 3.05
CA GLY A 304 10.69 16.64 2.32
C GLY A 304 11.49 15.75 1.37
N ILE A 305 10.94 14.60 0.98
CA ILE A 305 11.63 13.66 0.07
C ILE A 305 10.74 13.34 -1.12
N ARG A 306 11.26 13.48 -2.34
CA ARG A 306 10.60 13.10 -3.58
C ARG A 306 11.53 12.23 -4.42
N LEU A 307 11.21 10.94 -4.51
CA LEU A 307 11.95 9.97 -5.32
C LEU A 307 11.08 9.58 -6.52
N ASN A 308 11.50 9.96 -7.72
CA ASN A 308 10.82 9.58 -8.96
C ASN A 308 11.75 8.70 -9.79
N SER A 309 11.37 7.44 -9.98
CA SER A 309 12.07 6.49 -10.85
C SER A 309 11.19 6.09 -12.02
N ALA A 310 11.73 6.14 -13.23
CA ALA A 310 11.05 5.63 -14.42
C ALA A 310 11.97 4.64 -15.15
N SER A 311 11.75 3.35 -14.92
CA SER A 311 12.49 2.25 -15.53
C SER A 311 11.56 1.40 -16.38
N SER A 312 11.99 1.02 -17.59
CA SER A 312 11.20 0.18 -18.48
C SER A 312 11.49 -1.32 -18.37
N SER A 313 12.51 -1.72 -17.60
CA SER A 313 12.96 -3.13 -17.61
C SER A 313 13.85 -3.55 -16.44
N THR A 314 14.48 -2.61 -15.75
CA THR A 314 15.38 -2.88 -14.63
C THR A 314 14.71 -2.52 -13.31
N ARG A 315 14.95 -3.33 -12.28
CA ARG A 315 14.34 -3.17 -10.96
C ARG A 315 14.97 -1.99 -10.21
N SER A 316 14.15 -1.08 -9.71
CA SER A 316 14.60 -0.05 -8.75
C SER A 316 14.59 -0.61 -7.33
N THR A 317 15.54 -0.22 -6.49
CA THR A 317 15.59 -0.57 -5.08
C THR A 317 15.71 0.73 -4.29
N ILE A 318 14.77 0.96 -3.38
CA ILE A 318 14.72 2.16 -2.53
C ILE A 318 14.71 1.70 -1.09
N GLU A 319 15.75 2.02 -0.34
CA GLU A 319 15.92 1.66 1.07
C GLU A 319 15.95 2.94 1.91
N GLN A 320 15.08 3.01 2.91
CA GLN A 320 14.99 4.12 3.86
C GLN A 320 15.07 3.57 5.27
N THR A 321 16.14 3.89 5.99
CA THR A 321 16.36 3.41 7.36
C THR A 321 16.72 4.58 8.27
N ASP A 322 16.00 4.74 9.38
CA ASP A 322 16.17 5.84 10.33
C ASP A 322 16.04 7.22 9.66
N VAL A 323 14.97 7.42 8.90
CA VAL A 323 14.71 8.69 8.17
C VAL A 323 13.75 9.57 8.97
N ASP A 324 14.13 10.83 9.23
CA ASP A 324 13.29 11.81 9.92
C ASP A 324 13.03 13.01 9.00
N CYS A 325 11.78 13.20 8.59
CA CYS A 325 11.37 14.28 7.71
C CYS A 325 10.31 15.16 8.36
N ASP A 326 10.49 16.48 8.28
CA ASP A 326 9.50 17.43 8.77
C ASP A 326 8.25 17.48 7.87
N GLY A 327 8.43 17.23 6.57
CA GLY A 327 7.38 17.15 5.56
C GLY A 327 7.10 15.73 5.07
N GLY A 328 6.52 15.61 3.88
CA GLY A 328 6.12 14.34 3.29
C GLY A 328 7.25 13.61 2.55
N ILE A 329 7.15 12.28 2.51
CA ILE A 329 7.95 11.40 1.66
C ILE A 329 7.06 10.95 0.50
N SER A 330 7.51 11.14 -0.73
CA SER A 330 6.84 10.71 -1.94
C SER A 330 7.77 9.87 -2.78
N VAL A 331 7.40 8.62 -3.03
CA VAL A 331 8.11 7.66 -3.87
C VAL A 331 7.20 7.29 -5.03
N ALA A 332 7.56 7.66 -6.25
CA ALA A 332 6.87 7.25 -7.45
C ALA A 332 7.82 6.46 -8.36
N CYS A 333 7.50 5.19 -8.58
CA CYS A 333 8.23 4.32 -9.49
C CYS A 333 7.31 3.93 -10.66
N VAL A 334 7.81 4.07 -11.88
CA VAL A 334 7.25 3.45 -13.08
C VAL A 334 8.16 2.29 -13.45
N GLY A 335 7.63 1.06 -13.47
CA GLY A 335 8.38 -0.19 -13.64
C GLY A 335 8.67 -0.93 -12.34
N PRO A 336 9.35 -2.10 -12.41
CA PRO A 336 9.57 -2.95 -11.24
C PRO A 336 10.36 -2.23 -10.14
N ALA A 337 9.91 -2.31 -8.90
CA ALA A 337 10.55 -1.67 -7.76
C ALA A 337 10.41 -2.49 -6.47
N ASP A 338 11.50 -2.56 -5.71
CA ASP A 338 11.49 -2.95 -4.31
C ASP A 338 11.67 -1.71 -3.43
N VAL A 339 10.77 -1.51 -2.47
CA VAL A 339 10.79 -0.37 -1.57
C VAL A 339 10.79 -0.87 -0.13
N SER A 340 11.83 -0.56 0.63
CA SER A 340 11.90 -0.81 2.06
C SER A 340 11.99 0.51 2.82
N ALA A 341 11.15 0.66 3.84
CA ALA A 341 11.19 1.79 4.76
C ALA A 341 11.11 1.27 6.19
N SER A 342 12.08 1.62 7.02
CA SER A 342 12.25 1.18 8.40
C SER A 342 12.57 2.38 9.29
N SER A 343 11.84 2.51 10.41
CA SER A 343 12.05 3.60 11.39
C SER A 343 11.95 4.98 10.75
N VAL A 344 10.90 5.20 9.94
CA VAL A 344 10.69 6.47 9.23
C VAL A 344 9.68 7.33 9.98
N ARG A 345 10.04 8.61 10.17
CA ARG A 345 9.16 9.66 10.68
C ARG A 345 8.95 10.70 9.59
N ALA A 346 7.69 11.00 9.27
CA ALA A 346 7.34 12.00 8.25
C ALA A 346 5.95 12.60 8.52
N ALA A 347 5.60 13.69 7.85
CA ALA A 347 4.21 14.16 7.85
C ALA A 347 3.32 13.16 7.10
N ASP A 348 3.64 12.89 5.84
CA ASP A 348 2.91 11.95 4.98
C ASP A 348 3.88 10.98 4.31
N PHE A 349 3.39 9.82 3.91
CA PHE A 349 4.14 8.86 3.09
C PHE A 349 3.29 8.43 1.89
N PHE A 350 3.69 8.86 0.69
CA PHE A 350 3.03 8.54 -0.57
C PHE A 350 3.90 7.58 -1.36
N LEU A 351 3.40 6.37 -1.59
CA LEU A 351 4.03 5.38 -2.44
C LEU A 351 3.17 5.13 -3.67
N LYS A 352 3.75 5.31 -4.86
CA LYS A 352 3.10 5.04 -6.14
C LYS A 352 3.98 4.11 -6.98
N LEU A 353 3.57 2.86 -7.13
CA LEU A 353 4.26 1.82 -7.89
C LEU A 353 3.46 1.46 -9.14
N ASP A 354 3.65 2.25 -10.20
CA ASP A 354 3.00 2.02 -11.48
C ASP A 354 3.79 0.95 -12.27
N GLY A 355 3.38 -0.31 -12.14
CA GLY A 355 3.96 -1.40 -12.91
C GLY A 355 3.78 -1.24 -14.43
N ILE A 356 4.66 -1.86 -15.20
CA ILE A 356 4.50 -1.98 -16.65
C ILE A 356 3.45 -3.05 -16.93
N LYS A 357 2.38 -2.68 -17.64
CA LYS A 357 1.29 -3.62 -17.97
C LYS A 357 1.83 -4.86 -18.68
N GLY A 358 1.50 -6.04 -18.16
CA GLY A 358 1.81 -7.34 -18.76
C GLY A 358 3.13 -7.97 -18.32
N GLU A 359 3.86 -7.37 -17.38
CA GLU A 359 5.06 -7.99 -16.82
C GLU A 359 4.74 -8.90 -15.63
N SER A 360 5.53 -9.97 -15.46
CA SER A 360 5.39 -10.96 -14.38
C SER A 360 6.14 -10.58 -13.10
N PHE A 361 6.61 -9.35 -12.97
CA PHE A 361 7.37 -8.93 -11.80
C PHE A 361 6.44 -8.67 -10.62
N VAL A 362 6.82 -9.20 -9.46
CA VAL A 362 6.24 -8.84 -8.18
C VAL A 362 7.14 -7.77 -7.55
N ASP A 363 6.52 -6.64 -7.21
CA ASP A 363 7.13 -5.55 -6.47
C ASP A 363 7.03 -5.87 -4.97
N ASN A 364 8.15 -5.84 -4.25
CA ASN A 364 8.12 -6.05 -2.81
C ASN A 364 8.20 -4.70 -2.10
N THR A 365 7.19 -4.41 -1.28
CA THR A 365 7.18 -3.24 -0.42
C THR A 365 7.13 -3.67 1.03
N THR A 366 8.12 -3.26 1.81
CA THR A 366 8.18 -3.53 3.25
C THR A 366 8.23 -2.21 4.00
N LEU A 367 7.21 -1.92 4.80
CA LEU A 367 7.11 -0.70 5.61
C LEU A 367 7.06 -1.09 7.09
N GLU A 368 8.09 -0.75 7.85
CA GLU A 368 8.22 -1.13 9.26
C GLU A 368 8.50 0.09 10.14
N HIS A 369 7.86 0.12 11.32
CA HIS A 369 8.12 1.15 12.33
C HIS A 369 7.92 2.60 11.82
N LEU A 370 6.84 2.82 11.06
CA LEU A 370 6.52 4.15 10.55
C LEU A 370 5.79 5.00 11.61
N THR A 371 6.21 6.25 11.77
CA THR A 371 5.53 7.25 12.60
C THR A 371 5.12 8.42 11.72
N LEU A 372 3.85 8.49 11.31
CA LEU A 372 3.36 9.57 10.45
C LEU A 372 2.31 10.42 11.19
N THR A 373 2.36 11.74 11.01
CA THR A 373 1.38 12.67 11.62
C THR A 373 0.20 13.00 10.70
N GLY A 374 0.34 12.76 9.40
CA GLY A 374 -0.69 12.88 8.37
C GLY A 374 -1.19 11.49 7.98
N GLY A 375 -0.85 11.02 6.78
CA GLY A 375 -1.27 9.69 6.31
C GLY A 375 -0.27 8.90 5.47
N LEU A 376 -0.54 7.60 5.38
CA LEU A 376 0.12 6.66 4.46
C LEU A 376 -0.83 6.36 3.29
N SER A 377 -0.34 6.61 2.07
CA SER A 377 -1.02 6.32 0.81
C SER A 377 -0.15 5.44 -0.07
N VAL A 378 -0.49 4.16 -0.18
CA VAL A 378 0.16 3.23 -1.12
C VAL A 378 -0.76 2.98 -2.30
N SER A 379 -0.25 3.16 -3.51
CA SER A 379 -0.96 2.89 -4.75
C SER A 379 -0.06 2.23 -5.78
N GLY A 380 -0.65 1.43 -6.66
CA GLY A 380 0.08 0.88 -7.79
C GLY A 380 -0.73 -0.10 -8.63
N SER A 381 -0.16 -0.47 -9.78
CA SER A 381 -0.83 -1.28 -10.81
C SER A 381 -0.22 -2.66 -11.08
N ALA A 382 0.92 -2.96 -10.48
CA ALA A 382 1.61 -4.26 -10.56
C ALA A 382 1.21 -5.21 -9.43
N ALA A 383 1.61 -6.49 -9.54
CA ALA A 383 1.57 -7.42 -8.42
C ALA A 383 2.44 -6.89 -7.28
N GLN A 384 1.87 -6.77 -6.09
CA GLN A 384 2.57 -6.25 -4.92
C GLN A 384 2.54 -7.25 -3.77
N ASN A 385 3.70 -7.46 -3.16
CA ASN A 385 3.79 -7.96 -1.80
C ASN A 385 3.98 -6.75 -0.90
N LEU A 386 2.90 -6.24 -0.32
CA LEU A 386 2.96 -5.15 0.66
C LEU A 386 2.92 -5.76 2.06
N SER A 387 4.00 -5.56 2.84
CA SER A 387 4.07 -5.95 4.24
C SER A 387 4.24 -4.69 5.08
N GLU A 388 3.24 -4.41 5.92
CA GLU A 388 3.21 -3.28 6.83
C GLU A 388 3.25 -3.78 8.26
N LYS A 389 4.22 -3.32 9.07
CA LYS A 389 4.39 -3.76 10.46
C LYS A 389 4.71 -2.60 11.40
N ILE A 390 3.91 -2.44 12.45
CA ILE A 390 4.07 -1.42 13.50
C ILE A 390 4.04 -0.01 12.90
N ILE A 391 2.84 0.52 12.72
CA ILE A 391 2.63 1.84 12.14
C ILE A 391 1.70 2.63 13.07
N LYS A 392 2.14 3.82 13.47
CA LYS A 392 1.31 4.76 14.24
C LYS A 392 0.83 5.88 13.34
N LEU A 393 -0.48 5.96 13.09
CA LEU A 393 -1.10 6.88 12.12
C LEU A 393 -2.35 7.58 12.66
N ASP A 394 -2.58 8.79 12.19
CA ASP A 394 -3.86 9.50 12.36
C ASP A 394 -4.84 9.27 11.19
N PHE A 395 -4.38 8.87 9.99
CA PHE A 395 -5.23 8.48 8.85
C PHE A 395 -4.50 7.52 7.91
N HIS A 396 -5.23 6.58 7.28
CA HIS A 396 -4.61 5.57 6.42
C HIS A 396 -5.49 5.17 5.21
N THR A 397 -4.95 5.31 4.00
CA THR A 397 -5.62 4.85 2.77
C THR A 397 -4.65 4.03 1.94
N ILE A 398 -4.84 2.72 1.88
CA ILE A 398 -4.16 1.82 0.95
C ILE A 398 -5.07 1.61 -0.26
N LYS A 399 -4.61 1.98 -1.45
CA LYS A 399 -5.34 1.75 -2.71
C LYS A 399 -4.52 0.89 -3.65
N LEU A 400 -4.67 -0.42 -3.56
CA LEU A 400 -4.04 -1.37 -4.49
C LEU A 400 -4.89 -1.51 -5.75
N THR A 401 -4.43 -0.97 -6.89
CA THR A 401 -5.14 -1.14 -8.16
C THR A 401 -4.47 -2.25 -8.97
N ASN A 402 -4.48 -3.48 -8.46
CA ASN A 402 -3.75 -4.57 -9.09
C ASN A 402 -4.46 -5.11 -10.37
N THR A 403 -3.67 -5.57 -11.33
CA THR A 403 -4.17 -6.28 -12.53
C THR A 403 -3.57 -7.67 -12.70
N ALA A 404 -2.63 -8.06 -11.83
CA ALA A 404 -1.92 -9.33 -11.87
C ALA A 404 -2.52 -10.37 -10.90
N ASP A 405 -2.38 -11.65 -11.23
CA ASP A 405 -3.13 -12.75 -10.61
C ASP A 405 -2.65 -13.21 -9.21
N SER A 406 -1.87 -12.43 -8.45
CA SER A 406 -1.27 -12.91 -7.18
C SER A 406 -0.76 -11.81 -6.22
N SER A 407 -1.48 -10.69 -6.03
CA SER A 407 -1.02 -9.72 -5.01
C SER A 407 -1.26 -10.23 -3.60
N ARG A 408 -0.39 -9.82 -2.69
CA ARG A 408 -0.51 -10.09 -1.25
C ARG A 408 -0.39 -8.79 -0.47
N LEU A 409 -1.37 -8.52 0.36
CA LEU A 409 -1.36 -7.41 1.32
C LEU A 409 -1.34 -7.99 2.73
N SER A 410 -0.28 -7.73 3.49
CA SER A 410 -0.18 -8.08 4.89
C SER A 410 -0.05 -6.82 5.73
N ILE A 411 -0.97 -6.63 6.67
CA ILE A 411 -0.98 -5.52 7.63
C ILE A 411 -0.90 -6.12 9.03
N GLY A 412 0.12 -5.76 9.79
CA GLY A 412 0.34 -6.23 11.15
C GLY A 412 0.61 -5.08 12.12
N ASP A 413 0.07 -5.19 13.33
CA ASP A 413 0.39 -4.28 14.44
C ASP A 413 0.12 -2.78 14.11
N LEU A 414 -0.98 -2.50 13.39
CA LEU A 414 -1.40 -1.13 13.10
C LEU A 414 -2.08 -0.52 14.33
N ASP A 415 -1.58 0.60 14.85
CA ASP A 415 -2.18 1.31 15.98
C ASP A 415 -2.44 2.77 15.61
N GLY A 416 -3.63 3.05 15.10
CA GLY A 416 -4.04 4.38 14.65
C GLY A 416 -5.38 4.83 15.23
N GLY A 417 -5.55 6.15 15.42
CA GLY A 417 -6.86 6.74 15.72
C GLY A 417 -7.73 6.92 14.47
N GLY A 418 -7.11 6.81 13.29
CA GLY A 418 -7.70 7.09 12.00
C GLY A 418 -8.53 5.98 11.39
N ARG A 419 -9.12 6.30 10.24
CA ARG A 419 -9.79 5.35 9.35
C ARG A 419 -8.75 4.61 8.50
N LEU A 420 -8.94 3.31 8.33
CA LEU A 420 -8.22 2.44 7.40
C LEU A 420 -9.08 2.16 6.18
N ASP A 421 -8.67 2.65 5.01
CA ASP A 421 -9.30 2.35 3.73
C ASP A 421 -8.41 1.43 2.90
N ILE A 422 -8.90 0.25 2.55
CA ILE A 422 -8.25 -0.68 1.63
C ILE A 422 -9.15 -0.87 0.42
N ALA A 423 -8.67 -0.49 -0.75
CA ALA A 423 -9.34 -0.78 -2.01
C ALA A 423 -8.43 -1.57 -2.93
N CYS A 424 -8.75 -2.84 -3.11
CA CYS A 424 -8.09 -3.77 -4.03
C CYS A 424 -8.93 -3.89 -5.29
N ALA A 425 -8.36 -3.52 -6.45
CA ALA A 425 -8.85 -3.99 -7.74
C ALA A 425 -8.01 -5.21 -8.14
N GLY A 426 -8.66 -6.31 -8.53
CA GLY A 426 -8.01 -7.55 -8.97
C GLY A 426 -7.71 -8.57 -7.86
N PRO A 427 -7.27 -9.80 -8.24
CA PRO A 427 -7.07 -10.88 -7.30
C PRO A 427 -5.99 -10.53 -6.27
N THR A 428 -6.36 -10.54 -5.00
CA THR A 428 -5.51 -10.09 -3.90
C THR A 428 -5.79 -10.90 -2.65
N ASP A 429 -4.78 -11.63 -2.17
CA ASP A 429 -4.81 -12.20 -0.82
C ASP A 429 -4.53 -11.07 0.19
N LEU A 430 -5.36 -10.95 1.21
CA LEU A 430 -5.24 -9.95 2.27
C LEU A 430 -5.16 -10.64 3.62
N SER A 431 -4.20 -10.24 4.45
CA SER A 431 -4.15 -10.57 5.87
C SER A 431 -3.96 -9.31 6.69
N ALA A 432 -4.87 -9.03 7.62
CA ALA A 432 -4.74 -7.96 8.60
C ALA A 432 -4.80 -8.55 10.01
N SER A 433 -3.81 -8.24 10.85
CA SER A 433 -3.72 -8.74 12.22
C SER A 433 -3.35 -7.64 13.21
N SER A 434 -3.94 -7.65 14.42
CA SER A 434 -3.62 -6.68 15.48
C SER A 434 -3.84 -5.23 15.06
N VAL A 435 -4.97 -4.94 14.41
CA VAL A 435 -5.29 -3.60 13.88
C VAL A 435 -6.17 -2.83 14.85
N ARG A 436 -5.78 -1.58 15.14
CA ARG A 436 -6.59 -0.59 15.87
C ARG A 436 -6.83 0.64 15.00
N ALA A 437 -8.10 0.99 14.81
CA ALA A 437 -8.54 2.12 13.98
C ALA A 437 -9.87 2.70 14.48
N SER A 438 -10.28 3.86 13.94
CA SER A 438 -11.67 4.31 14.09
C SER A 438 -12.59 3.48 13.21
N ASP A 439 -12.39 3.51 11.90
CA ASP A 439 -13.15 2.69 10.95
C ASP A 439 -12.22 1.85 10.08
N PHE A 440 -12.72 0.74 9.55
CA PHE A 440 -12.01 -0.08 8.57
C PHE A 440 -12.93 -0.37 7.39
N PHE A 441 -12.59 0.18 6.22
CA PHE A 441 -13.27 -0.10 4.96
C PHE A 441 -12.38 -0.97 4.08
N LEU A 442 -12.89 -2.13 3.71
CA LEU A 442 -12.27 -3.07 2.82
C LEU A 442 -13.15 -3.24 1.57
N LYS A 443 -12.58 -2.91 0.41
CA LYS A 443 -13.20 -3.08 -0.89
C LYS A 443 -12.35 -4.01 -1.76
N LEU A 444 -12.87 -5.20 -2.02
CA LEU A 444 -12.23 -6.29 -2.78
C LEU A 444 -12.93 -6.42 -4.14
N ASP A 445 -12.60 -5.51 -5.06
CA ASP A 445 -13.11 -5.55 -6.42
C ASP A 445 -12.26 -6.54 -7.24
N GLY A 446 -12.52 -7.85 -7.15
CA GLY A 446 -11.80 -8.81 -8.01
C GLY A 446 -12.09 -8.61 -9.51
N ILE A 447 -11.33 -9.28 -10.37
CA ILE A 447 -11.57 -9.22 -11.83
C ILE A 447 -12.91 -9.89 -12.14
N LYS A 448 -13.87 -9.12 -12.66
CA LYS A 448 -15.18 -9.66 -13.06
C LYS A 448 -15.02 -10.83 -14.03
N GLY A 449 -15.58 -11.99 -13.66
CA GLY A 449 -15.52 -13.21 -14.47
C GLY A 449 -14.23 -14.03 -14.31
N SER A 450 -13.35 -13.66 -13.38
CA SER A 450 -12.19 -14.48 -13.05
C SER A 450 -12.60 -15.74 -12.28
N SER A 451 -11.77 -16.77 -12.36
CA SER A 451 -11.89 -17.98 -11.56
C SER A 451 -11.16 -17.91 -10.21
N PHE A 452 -10.56 -16.75 -9.89
CA PHE A 452 -9.77 -16.58 -8.69
C PHE A 452 -10.67 -16.36 -7.49
N VAL A 453 -10.29 -16.98 -6.37
CA VAL A 453 -10.89 -16.78 -5.06
C VAL A 453 -9.84 -16.06 -4.23
N ASP A 454 -10.18 -14.87 -3.79
CA ASP A 454 -9.31 -14.05 -2.94
C ASP A 454 -9.40 -14.55 -1.49
N ASN A 455 -8.27 -14.68 -0.80
CA ASN A 455 -8.27 -15.05 0.61
C ASN A 455 -8.10 -13.80 1.47
N THR A 456 -9.09 -13.50 2.30
CA THR A 456 -9.06 -12.37 3.23
C THR A 456 -9.11 -12.90 4.65
N ALA A 457 -8.07 -12.65 5.43
CA ALA A 457 -7.99 -12.98 6.85
C ALA A 457 -7.90 -11.70 7.70
N LEU A 458 -8.85 -11.52 8.61
CA LEU A 458 -8.87 -10.42 9.58
C LEU A 458 -8.79 -11.02 10.99
N ASP A 459 -7.73 -10.72 11.74
CA ASP A 459 -7.47 -11.30 13.07
C ASP A 459 -7.18 -10.21 14.11
N ASP A 460 -7.77 -10.29 15.29
CA ASP A 460 -7.56 -9.34 16.39
C ASP A 460 -7.73 -7.86 15.98
N ILE A 461 -8.86 -7.54 15.34
CA ILE A 461 -9.19 -6.19 14.87
C ILE A 461 -10.01 -5.45 15.93
N THR A 462 -9.60 -4.25 16.35
CA THR A 462 -10.36 -3.41 17.30
C THR A 462 -10.67 -2.06 16.71
N LEU A 463 -11.95 -1.77 16.51
CA LEU A 463 -12.45 -0.53 15.92
C LEU A 463 -13.35 0.23 16.89
N SER A 464 -13.24 1.55 16.93
CA SER A 464 -14.17 2.41 17.69
C SER A 464 -15.43 2.80 16.91
N GLY A 465 -15.37 2.70 15.58
CA GLY A 465 -16.43 2.90 14.59
C GLY A 465 -16.83 1.56 13.97
N GLY A 466 -16.83 1.42 12.65
CA GLY A 466 -17.32 0.22 11.97
C GLY A 466 -16.33 -0.51 11.06
N LEU A 467 -16.61 -1.80 10.81
CA LEU A 467 -15.96 -2.61 9.78
C LEU A 467 -16.90 -2.76 8.57
N PHE A 468 -16.40 -2.44 7.38
CA PHE A 468 -17.14 -2.56 6.13
C PHE A 468 -16.34 -3.41 5.15
N VAL A 469 -16.78 -4.63 4.88
CA VAL A 469 -16.19 -5.50 3.87
C VAL A 469 -17.13 -5.54 2.66
N THR A 470 -16.63 -5.16 1.49
CA THR A 470 -17.38 -5.20 0.24
C THR A 470 -16.54 -5.86 -0.85
N GLY A 471 -17.13 -6.64 -1.74
CA GLY A 471 -16.36 -7.21 -2.86
C GLY A 471 -17.19 -7.71 -4.02
N THR A 472 -16.64 -7.72 -5.23
CA THR A 472 -17.37 -8.11 -6.45
C THR A 472 -16.97 -9.48 -7.02
N ALA A 473 -16.04 -10.17 -6.37
CA ALA A 473 -15.54 -11.48 -6.77
C ALA A 473 -15.78 -12.50 -5.66
N ALA A 474 -15.50 -13.79 -5.95
CA ALA A 474 -15.57 -14.83 -4.93
C ALA A 474 -14.48 -14.62 -3.88
N GLN A 475 -14.85 -14.77 -2.61
CA GLN A 475 -13.98 -14.48 -1.47
C GLN A 475 -13.98 -15.66 -0.50
N ASN A 476 -12.81 -15.99 0.05
CA ASN A 476 -12.66 -16.71 1.30
C ASN A 476 -12.37 -15.67 2.39
N LEU A 477 -13.42 -15.16 3.03
CA LEU A 477 -13.32 -14.22 4.14
C LEU A 477 -13.30 -14.99 5.47
N SER A 478 -12.27 -14.79 6.27
CA SER A 478 -12.13 -15.33 7.62
C SER A 478 -11.86 -14.20 8.59
N GLU A 479 -12.71 -14.06 9.59
CA GLU A 479 -12.62 -13.02 10.61
C GLU A 479 -12.57 -13.67 11.98
N ARG A 480 -11.62 -13.24 12.81
CA ARG A 480 -11.44 -13.73 14.17
C ARG A 480 -11.07 -12.60 15.12
N GLY A 481 -11.65 -12.58 16.33
CA GLY A 481 -11.28 -11.62 17.37
C GLY A 481 -11.59 -10.17 16.98
N VAL A 482 -12.66 -9.95 16.21
CA VAL A 482 -13.03 -8.62 15.72
C VAL A 482 -13.93 -7.93 16.74
N LYS A 483 -13.60 -6.68 17.09
CA LYS A 483 -14.41 -5.78 17.90
C LYS A 483 -14.73 -4.52 17.12
N ALA A 484 -16.01 -4.19 16.96
CA ALA A 484 -16.43 -2.99 16.23
C ALA A 484 -17.76 -2.42 16.77
N GLY A 485 -18.02 -1.15 16.50
CA GLY A 485 -19.32 -0.53 16.77
C GLY A 485 -20.43 -1.08 15.85
N PHE A 486 -20.11 -1.46 14.61
CA PHE A 486 -21.01 -2.20 13.71
C PHE A 486 -20.19 -2.90 12.62
N HIS A 487 -20.77 -3.87 11.94
CA HIS A 487 -20.08 -4.68 10.95
C HIS A 487 -20.97 -4.99 9.74
N ILE A 488 -20.51 -4.65 8.54
CA ILE A 488 -21.22 -4.89 7.28
C ILE A 488 -20.34 -5.69 6.32
N ILE A 489 -20.83 -6.85 5.87
CA ILE A 489 -20.21 -7.69 4.84
C ILE A 489 -21.15 -7.74 3.64
N LYS A 490 -20.71 -7.27 2.48
CA LYS A 490 -21.49 -7.28 1.22
C LYS A 490 -20.68 -7.91 0.09
N LEU A 491 -21.06 -9.12 -0.31
CA LEU A 491 -20.41 -9.87 -1.38
C LEU A 491 -21.37 -10.07 -2.57
N PRO A 492 -21.53 -9.08 -3.46
CA PRO A 492 -22.35 -9.20 -4.65
C PRO A 492 -21.82 -10.15 -5.73
N ASN A 493 -22.67 -11.12 -6.10
CA ASN A 493 -22.81 -11.77 -7.40
C ASN A 493 -21.51 -12.36 -7.99
N SER A 494 -20.98 -13.39 -7.33
CA SER A 494 -19.96 -14.27 -7.92
C SER A 494 -20.61 -15.48 -8.60
N SER A 495 -20.04 -15.91 -9.74
CA SER A 495 -20.39 -17.20 -10.36
C SER A 495 -19.75 -18.40 -9.66
N ILE A 496 -18.98 -18.15 -8.61
CA ILE A 496 -18.15 -19.11 -7.87
C ILE A 496 -18.51 -18.98 -6.40
N ALA A 497 -18.44 -20.08 -5.66
CA ALA A 497 -18.79 -20.10 -4.24
C ALA A 497 -17.85 -19.21 -3.42
N SER A 498 -18.43 -18.37 -2.56
CA SER A 498 -17.69 -17.64 -1.52
C SER A 498 -17.77 -18.40 -0.20
N ARG A 499 -16.77 -18.22 0.66
CA ARG A 499 -16.77 -18.71 2.04
C ARG A 499 -16.62 -17.54 2.99
N VAL A 500 -17.53 -17.43 3.95
CA VAL A 500 -17.50 -16.38 4.98
C VAL A 500 -17.49 -17.04 6.34
N SER A 501 -16.41 -16.88 7.08
CA SER A 501 -16.26 -17.38 8.45
C SER A 501 -16.08 -16.21 9.40
N VAL A 502 -16.99 -16.06 10.36
CA VAL A 502 -16.95 -15.02 11.40
C VAL A 502 -16.86 -15.69 12.76
N GLY A 503 -15.72 -15.55 13.44
CA GLY A 503 -15.47 -16.15 14.75
C GLY A 503 -15.11 -15.10 15.80
N ASP A 504 -15.55 -15.29 17.05
CA ASP A 504 -15.15 -14.44 18.18
C ASP A 504 -15.41 -12.94 17.91
N LEU A 505 -16.58 -12.61 17.35
CA LEU A 505 -16.97 -11.24 16.97
C LEU A 505 -17.74 -10.56 18.10
N ASP A 506 -17.31 -9.36 18.50
CA ASP A 506 -18.00 -8.50 19.47
C ASP A 506 -18.39 -7.17 18.80
N CYS A 507 -19.67 -7.05 18.43
CA CYS A 507 -20.25 -5.84 17.87
C CYS A 507 -21.19 -5.17 18.86
N ASP A 508 -20.94 -3.89 19.18
CA ASP A 508 -21.88 -3.14 20.03
C ASP A 508 -23.20 -2.87 19.28
N GLY A 509 -23.15 -2.70 17.96
CA GLY A 509 -24.29 -2.44 17.08
C GLY A 509 -24.66 -3.63 16.19
N THR A 510 -24.95 -3.36 14.92
CA THR A 510 -25.50 -4.35 13.98
C THR A 510 -24.41 -5.14 13.25
N LEU A 511 -24.62 -6.44 13.05
CA LEU A 511 -23.95 -7.26 12.06
C LEU A 511 -24.87 -7.46 10.84
N ASP A 512 -24.45 -7.06 9.65
CA ASP A 512 -25.20 -7.20 8.39
C ASP A 512 -24.35 -7.96 7.36
N ILE A 513 -24.74 -9.20 7.05
CA ILE A 513 -24.08 -10.03 6.04
C ILE A 513 -25.03 -10.25 4.88
N ALA A 514 -24.67 -9.71 3.71
CA ALA A 514 -25.42 -9.87 2.48
C ALA A 514 -24.53 -10.45 1.37
N CYS A 515 -24.80 -11.70 1.01
CA CYS A 515 -24.10 -12.40 -0.06
C CYS A 515 -25.06 -12.65 -1.22
N ALA A 516 -24.58 -12.43 -2.44
CA ALA A 516 -25.29 -12.83 -3.65
C ALA A 516 -24.44 -13.81 -4.45
N GLY A 517 -24.99 -14.98 -4.77
CA GLY A 517 -24.24 -16.11 -5.32
C GLY A 517 -24.04 -17.24 -4.30
N PRO A 518 -23.46 -18.38 -4.72
CA PRO A 518 -23.30 -19.54 -3.85
C PRO A 518 -22.39 -19.17 -2.67
N THR A 519 -22.83 -19.41 -1.44
CA THR A 519 -22.07 -19.00 -0.26
C THR A 519 -22.13 -20.07 0.84
N ASP A 520 -20.97 -20.45 1.35
CA ASP A 520 -20.85 -21.16 2.62
C ASP A 520 -20.53 -20.14 3.72
N LEU A 521 -21.41 -20.01 4.70
CA LEU A 521 -21.28 -19.10 5.82
C LEU A 521 -21.21 -19.87 7.14
N SER A 522 -20.24 -19.51 7.98
CA SER A 522 -20.18 -19.96 9.37
C SER A 522 -19.98 -18.75 10.29
N ALA A 523 -20.80 -18.63 11.32
CA ALA A 523 -20.66 -17.61 12.35
C ALA A 523 -20.67 -18.27 13.74
N SER A 524 -19.60 -18.10 14.51
CA SER A 524 -19.47 -18.73 15.84
C SER A 524 -19.04 -17.72 16.91
N SER A 525 -19.58 -17.82 18.13
CA SER A 525 -19.24 -16.93 19.25
C SER A 525 -19.46 -15.45 18.90
N VAL A 526 -20.61 -15.12 18.30
CA VAL A 526 -20.93 -13.76 17.87
C VAL A 526 -21.76 -13.03 18.92
N ARG A 527 -21.38 -11.80 19.24
CA ARG A 527 -22.19 -10.86 20.04
C ARG A 527 -22.55 -9.64 19.20
N ALA A 528 -23.83 -9.29 19.13
CA ALA A 528 -24.31 -8.11 18.40
C ALA A 528 -25.58 -7.52 19.03
N SER A 529 -25.97 -6.31 18.63
CA SER A 529 -27.33 -5.81 18.87
C SER A 529 -28.32 -6.54 17.97
N ASP A 530 -28.15 -6.46 16.66
CA ASP A 530 -28.97 -7.17 15.68
C ASP A 530 -28.06 -7.91 14.70
N PHE A 531 -28.56 -9.02 14.14
CA PHE A 531 -27.88 -9.77 13.09
C PHE A 531 -28.79 -9.93 11.87
N PHE A 532 -28.44 -9.29 10.77
CA PHE A 532 -29.08 -9.47 9.47
C PHE A 532 -28.23 -10.38 8.59
N LEU A 533 -28.85 -11.47 8.11
CA LEU A 533 -28.24 -12.42 7.19
C LEU A 533 -29.10 -12.49 5.92
N LYS A 534 -28.49 -12.19 4.77
CA LYS A 534 -29.12 -12.28 3.47
C LYS A 534 -28.31 -13.14 2.52
N LEU A 535 -28.88 -14.27 2.11
CA LEU A 535 -28.28 -15.23 1.18
C LEU A 535 -29.11 -15.29 -0.11
N ASP A 536 -28.75 -14.45 -1.07
CA ASP A 536 -29.38 -14.42 -2.39
C ASP A 536 -28.55 -15.26 -3.37
N GLY A 537 -28.67 -16.60 -3.32
CA GLY A 537 -28.00 -17.48 -4.29
C GLY A 537 -28.32 -17.13 -5.76
N ILE A 538 -27.60 -17.76 -6.70
CA ILE A 538 -27.84 -17.52 -8.14
C ILE A 538 -29.20 -18.13 -8.53
N LYS A 539 -30.14 -17.28 -8.94
CA LYS A 539 -31.45 -17.74 -9.46
C LYS A 539 -31.26 -18.78 -10.57
N GLY A 540 -31.86 -19.96 -10.37
CA GLY A 540 -31.80 -21.07 -11.32
C GLY A 540 -30.53 -21.94 -11.24
N SER A 541 -29.65 -21.69 -10.27
CA SER A 541 -28.51 -22.58 -10.01
C SER A 541 -28.90 -23.78 -9.14
N SER A 542 -28.13 -24.86 -9.24
CA SER A 542 -28.24 -26.04 -8.39
C SER A 542 -27.40 -25.94 -7.11
N PHE A 543 -26.75 -24.81 -6.86
CA PHE A 543 -25.95 -24.62 -5.66
C PHE A 543 -26.86 -24.41 -4.46
N VAL A 544 -26.46 -25.00 -3.33
CA VAL A 544 -27.11 -24.84 -2.04
C VAL A 544 -26.23 -23.92 -1.21
N ASP A 545 -26.82 -22.86 -0.67
CA ASP A 545 -26.13 -21.98 0.27
C ASP A 545 -26.15 -22.63 1.65
N ASN A 546 -24.99 -22.78 2.29
CA ASN A 546 -24.91 -23.32 3.65
C ASN A 546 -24.68 -22.18 4.62
N ALA A 547 -25.43 -22.13 5.71
CA ALA A 547 -25.25 -21.17 6.79
C ALA A 547 -25.28 -21.91 8.12
N ALA A 548 -24.19 -21.83 8.89
CA ALA A 548 -24.10 -22.37 10.23
C ALA A 548 -23.89 -21.24 11.23
N LEU A 549 -24.82 -21.05 12.15
CA LEU A 549 -24.73 -20.07 13.24
C LEU A 549 -24.61 -20.84 14.55
N ASP A 550 -23.59 -20.53 15.34
CA ASP A 550 -23.24 -21.25 16.57
C ASP A 550 -22.92 -20.26 17.70
N HIS A 551 -23.52 -20.43 18.88
CA HIS A 551 -23.26 -19.59 20.05
C HIS A 551 -23.37 -18.07 19.77
N VAL A 552 -24.53 -17.62 19.26
CA VAL A 552 -24.77 -16.20 18.95
C VAL A 552 -25.62 -15.54 20.04
N THR A 553 -25.12 -14.45 20.63
CA THR A 553 -25.82 -13.66 21.64
C THR A 553 -26.21 -12.28 21.09
N LEU A 554 -27.51 -12.02 21.02
CA LEU A 554 -28.10 -10.79 20.51
C LEU A 554 -28.85 -10.03 21.61
N THR A 555 -28.83 -8.70 21.58
CA THR A 555 -29.73 -7.89 22.44
C THR A 555 -31.06 -7.54 21.75
N GLY A 556 -31.07 -7.57 20.41
CA GLY A 556 -32.23 -7.42 19.53
C GLY A 556 -32.53 -8.73 18.80
N GLY A 557 -32.59 -8.71 17.46
CA GLY A 557 -33.08 -9.84 16.67
C GLY A 557 -32.11 -10.45 15.66
N LEU A 558 -32.36 -11.72 15.31
CA LEU A 558 -31.77 -12.41 14.15
C LEU A 558 -32.75 -12.35 12.97
N PHE A 559 -32.32 -11.82 11.83
CA PHE A 559 -33.11 -11.69 10.62
C PHE A 559 -32.43 -12.42 9.46
N VAL A 560 -32.92 -13.61 9.13
CA VAL A 560 -32.40 -14.40 8.01
C VAL A 560 -33.34 -14.25 6.81
N SER A 561 -32.79 -13.99 5.63
CA SER A 561 -33.54 -14.02 4.38
C SER A 561 -32.73 -14.64 3.25
N GLY A 562 -33.41 -15.31 2.32
CA GLY A 562 -32.74 -15.74 1.10
C GLY A 562 -33.68 -16.25 0.03
N SER A 563 -33.17 -16.34 -1.20
CA SER A 563 -33.98 -16.61 -2.41
C SER A 563 -33.55 -17.86 -3.20
N ALA A 564 -32.60 -18.62 -2.67
CA ALA A 564 -32.13 -19.91 -3.20
C ALA A 564 -32.25 -21.03 -2.14
N ALA A 565 -32.09 -22.29 -2.56
CA ALA A 565 -32.12 -23.43 -1.64
C ALA A 565 -31.00 -23.27 -0.60
N GLN A 566 -31.36 -23.29 0.68
CA GLN A 566 -30.47 -23.01 1.81
C GLN A 566 -30.48 -24.15 2.83
N ASN A 567 -29.30 -24.51 3.33
CA ASN A 567 -29.14 -25.29 4.55
C ASN A 567 -28.77 -24.31 5.67
N LEU A 568 -29.75 -23.93 6.48
CA LEU A 568 -29.57 -23.07 7.63
C LEU A 568 -29.51 -23.93 8.90
N SER A 569 -28.37 -23.95 9.57
CA SER A 569 -28.18 -24.56 10.88
C SER A 569 -27.95 -23.44 11.90
N VAL A 570 -28.68 -23.49 13.00
CA VAL A 570 -28.68 -22.47 14.03
C VAL A 570 -28.62 -23.19 15.38
N ASP A 571 -27.55 -22.96 16.13
CA ASP A 571 -27.27 -23.60 17.40
C ASP A 571 -26.82 -22.57 18.45
N GLY A 572 -27.29 -22.72 19.69
CA GLY A 572 -26.89 -21.87 20.81
C GLY A 572 -27.21 -20.37 20.64
N ILE A 573 -28.40 -20.02 20.17
CA ILE A 573 -28.79 -18.61 19.98
C ILE A 573 -29.49 -18.05 21.21
N LYS A 574 -29.11 -16.85 21.61
CA LYS A 574 -29.85 -16.03 22.57
C LYS A 574 -30.23 -14.69 21.97
N GLY A 575 -31.49 -14.26 22.10
CA GLY A 575 -31.92 -12.95 21.58
C GLY A 575 -33.35 -12.55 21.93
N GLU A 576 -33.81 -11.40 21.45
CA GLU A 576 -35.21 -10.99 21.59
C GLU A 576 -36.10 -11.73 20.59
N ARG A 577 -35.69 -11.77 19.31
CA ARG A 577 -36.53 -12.34 18.24
C ARG A 577 -35.69 -13.03 17.16
N MET A 578 -36.32 -13.93 16.43
CA MET A 578 -35.74 -14.55 15.24
C MET A 578 -36.77 -14.54 14.12
N HIS A 579 -36.38 -14.02 12.95
CA HIS A 579 -37.21 -13.98 11.75
C HIS A 579 -36.47 -14.61 10.57
N ILE A 580 -36.94 -15.76 10.10
CA ILE A 580 -36.38 -16.52 8.98
C ILE A 580 -37.33 -16.43 7.79
N LYS A 581 -36.86 -15.93 6.65
CA LYS A 581 -37.65 -15.83 5.43
C LYS A 581 -36.94 -16.47 4.22
N LEU A 582 -37.41 -17.63 3.79
CA LEU A 582 -36.83 -18.37 2.66
C LEU A 582 -37.79 -18.34 1.47
N ASP A 583 -37.35 -17.84 0.32
CA ASP A 583 -38.13 -17.83 -0.93
C ASP A 583 -37.48 -18.75 -1.98
N ASN A 584 -37.82 -20.04 -1.93
CA ASN A 584 -37.37 -21.07 -2.88
C ASN A 584 -38.28 -21.22 -4.08
N SER A 585 -39.07 -20.19 -4.42
CA SER A 585 -40.08 -20.32 -5.47
C SER A 585 -39.53 -20.66 -6.88
N ASN A 586 -38.21 -20.56 -7.10
CA ASN A 586 -37.59 -20.79 -8.41
C ASN A 586 -36.47 -21.83 -8.40
N VAL A 587 -36.31 -22.62 -7.33
CA VAL A 587 -35.21 -23.59 -7.20
C VAL A 587 -35.76 -25.01 -7.20
N GLN A 588 -35.05 -25.94 -7.83
CA GLN A 588 -35.40 -27.37 -7.79
C GLN A 588 -34.97 -28.06 -6.48
N GLY A 589 -34.24 -27.37 -5.60
CA GLY A 589 -33.75 -27.90 -4.32
C GLY A 589 -34.72 -27.69 -3.16
N ARG A 590 -34.62 -28.54 -2.14
CA ARG A 590 -35.25 -28.36 -0.81
C ARG A 590 -34.34 -27.45 0.02
N SER A 591 -34.92 -26.59 0.85
CA SER A 591 -34.16 -25.96 1.94
C SER A 591 -34.24 -26.80 3.20
N ALA A 592 -33.23 -26.71 4.05
CA ALA A 592 -33.24 -27.28 5.39
C ALA A 592 -33.05 -26.15 6.41
N VAL A 593 -33.84 -26.16 7.48
CA VAL A 593 -33.69 -25.27 8.63
C VAL A 593 -33.58 -26.16 9.87
N ALA A 594 -32.39 -26.18 10.47
CA ALA A 594 -32.11 -26.88 11.72
C ALA A 594 -31.93 -25.85 12.84
N LEU A 595 -32.77 -25.92 13.87
CA LEU A 595 -32.67 -25.07 15.06
C LEU A 595 -32.38 -25.93 16.31
N ALA A 596 -31.32 -25.61 17.03
CA ALA A 596 -30.95 -26.22 18.30
C ALA A 596 -30.60 -25.12 19.31
N ASP A 597 -30.87 -25.38 20.60
CA ASP A 597 -30.52 -24.50 21.73
C ASP A 597 -30.83 -23.01 21.51
N VAL A 598 -32.04 -22.72 21.02
CA VAL A 598 -32.54 -21.36 20.76
C VAL A 598 -33.29 -20.82 21.98
N ASP A 599 -32.82 -19.76 22.62
CA ASP A 599 -33.43 -19.08 23.77
C ASP A 599 -33.84 -17.64 23.39
N LEU A 600 -35.12 -17.43 23.12
CA LEU A 600 -35.68 -16.15 22.70
C LEU A 600 -36.62 -15.57 23.77
N ASP A 601 -36.38 -14.31 24.13
CA ASP A 601 -37.27 -13.55 25.03
C ASP A 601 -38.58 -13.11 24.36
N GLY A 602 -38.67 -13.23 23.03
CA GLY A 602 -39.81 -12.83 22.20
C GLY A 602 -40.23 -13.92 21.23
N ALA A 603 -40.27 -13.63 19.92
CA ALA A 603 -40.91 -14.50 18.93
C ALA A 603 -39.91 -15.17 17.95
N LEU A 604 -40.26 -16.39 17.52
CA LEU A 604 -39.69 -17.08 16.36
C LEU A 604 -40.69 -17.02 15.19
N ASP A 605 -40.35 -16.26 14.15
CA ASP A 605 -41.11 -16.14 12.90
C ASP A 605 -40.38 -16.88 11.77
N VAL A 606 -41.01 -17.86 11.14
CA VAL A 606 -40.46 -18.58 9.99
C VAL A 606 -41.44 -18.51 8.84
N ALA A 607 -41.01 -17.99 7.70
CA ALA A 607 -41.79 -17.86 6.49
C ALA A 607 -41.04 -18.47 5.30
N CYS A 608 -41.50 -19.63 4.83
CA CYS A 608 -40.88 -20.34 3.72
C CYS A 608 -41.85 -20.44 2.54
N ARG A 609 -41.35 -20.19 1.33
CA ARG A 609 -42.05 -20.43 0.07
C ARG A 609 -41.28 -21.46 -0.75
N GLY A 610 -41.91 -22.59 -1.10
CA GLY A 610 -41.26 -23.78 -1.64
C GLY A 610 -41.03 -24.86 -0.57
N PRO A 611 -40.36 -25.98 -0.92
CA PRO A 611 -40.25 -27.14 -0.05
C PRO A 611 -39.14 -26.90 0.97
N VAL A 612 -39.44 -27.16 2.24
CA VAL A 612 -38.49 -26.99 3.34
C VAL A 612 -38.57 -28.18 4.28
N ASP A 613 -37.41 -28.62 4.76
CA ASP A 613 -37.25 -29.54 5.87
C ASP A 613 -36.89 -28.71 7.10
N PHE A 614 -37.86 -28.53 8.00
CA PHE A 614 -37.65 -27.82 9.24
C PHE A 614 -37.51 -28.84 10.37
N SER A 615 -36.36 -28.83 11.04
CA SER A 615 -36.12 -29.63 12.24
C SER A 615 -35.71 -28.72 13.38
N GLY A 616 -36.47 -28.70 14.47
CA GLY A 616 -36.09 -28.05 15.72
C GLY A 616 -35.86 -29.09 16.82
N GLY A 617 -34.79 -28.96 17.59
CA GLY A 617 -34.45 -29.82 18.73
C GLY A 617 -33.08 -30.48 18.60
N GLY A 618 -32.30 -30.48 19.68
CA GLY A 618 -30.91 -30.99 19.69
C GLY A 618 -30.84 -32.50 19.52
N SER A 619 -30.30 -32.99 18.40
CA SER A 619 -30.04 -34.42 18.19
C SER A 619 -28.78 -34.94 18.88
N GLY A 620 -28.10 -34.09 19.67
CA GLY A 620 -26.71 -34.29 20.05
C GLY A 620 -26.44 -34.33 21.54
N GLY A 621 -26.92 -35.36 22.28
CA GLY A 621 -26.31 -35.93 23.49
C GLY A 621 -25.93 -35.03 24.70
N LEU A 622 -26.06 -33.71 24.61
CA LEU A 622 -25.82 -32.74 25.67
C LEU A 622 -27.16 -32.46 26.33
N SER A 623 -27.46 -33.32 27.30
CA SER A 623 -28.63 -33.25 28.16
C SER A 623 -28.63 -31.96 28.99
N GLY A 624 -29.25 -30.87 28.50
CA GLY A 624 -29.48 -29.71 29.36
C GLY A 624 -30.09 -28.45 28.78
N LEU A 625 -30.09 -28.23 27.46
CA LEU A 625 -30.60 -27.00 26.86
C LEU A 625 -31.88 -27.30 26.07
N SER A 626 -32.98 -26.69 26.48
CA SER A 626 -34.27 -26.73 25.77
C SER A 626 -34.41 -25.46 24.95
N SER A 627 -34.89 -25.55 23.72
CA SER A 627 -35.23 -24.35 22.95
C SER A 627 -36.46 -23.68 23.56
N ARG A 628 -36.41 -22.36 23.76
CA ARG A 628 -37.45 -21.54 24.34
C ARG A 628 -37.77 -20.32 23.47
N ALA A 629 -39.05 -20.03 23.30
CA ALA A 629 -39.53 -18.78 22.74
C ALA A 629 -40.84 -18.38 23.42
N VAL A 630 -41.24 -17.11 23.37
CA VAL A 630 -42.59 -16.71 23.80
C VAL A 630 -43.59 -17.17 22.76
N ASP A 631 -43.47 -16.70 21.53
CA ASP A 631 -44.37 -17.08 20.44
C ASP A 631 -43.60 -17.72 19.28
N MET A 632 -44.27 -18.62 18.54
CA MET A 632 -43.73 -19.24 17.33
C MET A 632 -44.75 -19.16 16.19
N PHE A 633 -44.38 -18.51 15.09
CA PHE A 633 -45.20 -18.38 13.89
C PHE A 633 -44.51 -19.02 12.70
N LEU A 634 -45.04 -20.14 12.22
CA LEU A 634 -44.49 -20.88 11.09
C LEU A 634 -45.45 -20.78 9.90
N LYS A 635 -44.98 -20.24 8.78
CA LYS A 635 -45.75 -20.08 7.55
C LYS A 635 -45.05 -20.76 6.38
N PHE A 636 -45.71 -21.74 5.77
CA PHE A 636 -45.20 -22.48 4.62
C PHE A 636 -46.12 -22.28 3.40
N GLU A 637 -45.54 -21.94 2.25
CA GLU A 637 -46.26 -21.81 0.98
C GLU A 637 -45.64 -22.74 -0.07
N SER A 638 -46.24 -23.91 -0.29
CA SER A 638 -45.85 -24.81 -1.37
C SER A 638 -46.33 -24.28 -2.73
N LEU A 639 -45.55 -24.54 -3.77
CA LEU A 639 -45.95 -24.26 -5.14
C LEU A 639 -46.75 -25.44 -5.69
N ALA A 640 -47.83 -25.15 -6.42
CA ALA A 640 -48.77 -26.14 -6.98
C ALA A 640 -48.15 -27.19 -7.94
N THR A 641 -46.86 -27.09 -8.26
CA THR A 641 -46.13 -28.00 -9.14
C THR A 641 -45.16 -28.92 -8.41
N GLN A 642 -45.10 -28.89 -7.07
CA GLN A 642 -44.17 -29.70 -6.28
C GLN A 642 -44.81 -31.04 -5.89
N THR A 643 -44.04 -32.12 -6.01
CA THR A 643 -44.50 -33.50 -5.77
C THR A 643 -44.07 -34.05 -4.40
N SER A 644 -43.38 -33.25 -3.59
CA SER A 644 -42.86 -33.67 -2.29
C SER A 644 -43.33 -32.70 -1.21
N PRO A 645 -43.89 -33.21 -0.09
CA PRO A 645 -44.33 -32.37 1.02
C PRO A 645 -43.14 -31.71 1.72
N SER A 646 -43.39 -30.55 2.31
CA SER A 646 -42.47 -29.97 3.30
C SER A 646 -42.53 -30.81 4.58
N THR A 647 -41.41 -30.96 5.28
CA THR A 647 -41.39 -31.64 6.57
C THR A 647 -41.19 -30.62 7.69
N LEU A 648 -41.95 -30.77 8.79
CA LEU A 648 -41.81 -29.96 10.00
C LEU A 648 -41.75 -30.89 11.21
N ALA A 649 -40.58 -30.95 11.85
CA ALA A 649 -40.32 -31.71 13.06
C ALA A 649 -39.93 -30.75 14.19
N LEU A 650 -40.69 -30.75 15.30
CA LEU A 650 -40.37 -29.97 16.51
C LEU A 650 -40.20 -30.91 17.72
N HIS A 651 -39.02 -30.85 18.35
CA HIS A 651 -38.64 -31.64 19.52
C HIS A 651 -37.99 -30.74 20.60
N ASP A 652 -38.25 -31.01 21.88
CA ASP A 652 -37.67 -30.28 23.03
C ASP A 652 -37.88 -28.75 23.04
N TRP A 653 -39.04 -28.29 22.58
CA TRP A 653 -39.42 -26.87 22.65
C TRP A 653 -40.27 -26.58 23.89
N SER A 654 -40.03 -25.42 24.51
CA SER A 654 -40.90 -24.82 25.53
C SER A 654 -41.35 -23.44 25.07
N LEU A 655 -42.65 -23.25 24.92
CA LEU A 655 -43.26 -21.99 24.52
C LEU A 655 -44.05 -21.39 25.68
N ASP A 656 -43.82 -20.11 25.98
CA ASP A 656 -44.60 -19.39 27.00
C ASP A 656 -45.94 -18.86 26.45
N GLY A 657 -46.05 -18.74 25.12
CA GLY A 657 -47.19 -18.20 24.37
C GLY A 657 -47.71 -19.16 23.30
N VAL A 658 -47.87 -18.67 22.08
CA VAL A 658 -48.64 -19.34 21.00
C VAL A 658 -47.75 -20.02 19.99
N LEU A 659 -48.08 -21.27 19.62
CA LEU A 659 -47.61 -21.90 18.38
C LEU A 659 -48.65 -21.74 17.28
N ASN A 660 -48.32 -21.04 16.19
CA ASN A 660 -49.18 -20.86 15.03
C ASN A 660 -48.49 -21.39 13.77
N VAL A 661 -49.01 -22.48 13.21
CA VAL A 661 -48.50 -23.10 12.00
C VAL A 661 -49.54 -22.94 10.88
N ALA A 662 -49.18 -22.22 9.84
CA ALA A 662 -49.98 -22.01 8.65
C ALA A 662 -49.27 -22.59 7.41
N CYS A 663 -49.82 -23.66 6.84
CA CYS A 663 -49.31 -24.20 5.58
C CYS A 663 -50.29 -24.00 4.44
N ARG A 664 -49.77 -23.71 3.24
CA ARG A 664 -50.50 -23.73 1.98
C ARG A 664 -49.90 -24.80 1.06
N GLY A 665 -50.56 -25.96 0.98
CA GLY A 665 -50.09 -27.18 0.28
C GLY A 665 -49.75 -28.32 1.24
N ALA A 666 -49.23 -29.44 0.72
CA ALA A 666 -48.93 -30.64 1.51
C ALA A 666 -47.81 -30.40 2.55
N LEU A 667 -48.06 -30.86 3.78
CA LEU A 667 -47.15 -30.78 4.93
C LEU A 667 -47.13 -32.13 5.67
N ASP A 668 -45.93 -32.64 5.91
CA ASP A 668 -45.68 -33.72 6.87
C ASP A 668 -45.24 -33.09 8.19
N PHE A 669 -46.16 -33.03 9.15
CA PHE A 669 -45.98 -32.38 10.43
C PHE A 669 -45.84 -33.40 11.56
N SER A 670 -44.79 -33.26 12.38
CA SER A 670 -44.54 -34.11 13.55
C SER A 670 -44.05 -33.28 14.73
N ILE A 671 -44.66 -33.47 15.90
CA ILE A 671 -44.21 -32.90 17.17
C ILE A 671 -44.01 -34.04 18.18
N GLY A 672 -42.88 -34.03 18.88
CA GLY A 672 -42.67 -34.82 20.10
C GLY A 672 -42.57 -36.34 19.90
N ALA A 673 -42.28 -36.82 18.70
CA ALA A 673 -42.01 -38.25 18.50
C ALA A 673 -40.61 -38.63 19.03
N ASP A 674 -40.49 -39.84 19.58
CA ASP A 674 -39.21 -40.48 19.85
C ASP A 674 -38.33 -40.44 18.59
N ILE A 675 -37.18 -39.76 18.66
CA ILE A 675 -36.16 -39.92 17.63
C ILE A 675 -35.63 -41.35 17.80
N THR A 676 -36.03 -42.24 16.91
CA THR A 676 -35.30 -43.48 16.73
C THR A 676 -33.94 -43.08 16.16
N ALA A 677 -32.90 -43.11 16.99
CA ALA A 677 -31.54 -42.85 16.53
C ALA A 677 -31.21 -43.80 15.35
N PRO A 678 -30.24 -43.48 14.47
CA PRO A 678 -29.88 -44.34 13.34
C PRO A 678 -29.51 -45.79 13.73
N ASP A 679 -29.21 -46.03 15.01
CA ASP A 679 -28.90 -47.34 15.60
C ASP A 679 -30.13 -48.09 16.16
N GLY A 680 -31.34 -47.52 16.05
CA GLY A 680 -32.59 -48.14 16.51
C GLY A 680 -32.94 -47.84 17.97
N THR A 681 -32.17 -47.00 18.67
CA THR A 681 -32.44 -46.67 20.08
C THR A 681 -33.51 -45.59 20.20
N VAL A 682 -34.53 -45.85 21.00
CA VAL A 682 -35.65 -44.94 21.29
C VAL A 682 -35.36 -44.26 22.64
N GLY A 683 -34.99 -42.98 22.61
CA GLY A 683 -34.88 -42.16 23.82
C GLY A 683 -36.16 -41.36 24.03
N THR A 684 -36.74 -41.40 25.23
CA THR A 684 -37.84 -40.50 25.62
C THR A 684 -37.32 -39.07 25.69
N VAL A 685 -37.64 -38.29 24.67
CA VAL A 685 -37.32 -36.86 24.55
C VAL A 685 -38.42 -36.04 25.25
N GLY A 686 -38.10 -34.84 25.73
CA GLY A 686 -39.07 -34.00 26.45
C GLY A 686 -40.21 -33.56 25.53
N GLY A 687 -41.46 -33.74 25.98
CA GLY A 687 -42.65 -33.31 25.26
C GLY A 687 -42.75 -31.78 25.10
N LEU A 688 -43.33 -31.32 24.00
CA LEU A 688 -43.60 -29.88 23.74
C LEU A 688 -44.53 -29.31 24.82
N ARG A 689 -44.19 -28.12 25.33
CA ARG A 689 -45.07 -27.33 26.23
C ARG A 689 -45.42 -26.00 25.57
N ALA A 690 -46.71 -25.64 25.51
CA ALA A 690 -47.14 -24.34 25.01
C ALA A 690 -48.40 -23.83 25.73
N ALA A 691 -48.69 -22.53 25.61
CA ALA A 691 -49.97 -21.98 26.04
C ALA A 691 -51.06 -22.40 25.06
N ASP A 692 -51.06 -21.86 23.84
CA ASP A 692 -52.02 -22.23 22.80
C ASP A 692 -51.31 -22.84 21.58
N MET A 693 -52.01 -23.72 20.85
CA MET A 693 -51.56 -24.25 19.57
C MET A 693 -52.65 -24.11 18.49
N PHE A 694 -52.28 -23.44 17.39
CA PHE A 694 -53.09 -23.31 16.18
C PHE A 694 -52.35 -23.91 14.99
N LEU A 695 -52.82 -25.05 14.49
CA LEU A 695 -52.37 -25.67 13.25
C LEU A 695 -53.45 -25.48 12.18
N LYS A 696 -53.11 -24.78 11.11
CA LYS A 696 -53.99 -24.55 9.97
C LYS A 696 -53.29 -24.92 8.67
N ILE A 697 -53.74 -26.00 8.04
CA ILE A 697 -53.30 -26.42 6.71
C ILE A 697 -54.40 -26.02 5.74
N THR A 698 -54.12 -25.04 4.86
CA THR A 698 -55.09 -24.54 3.88
C THR A 698 -54.72 -25.02 2.49
N ASP A 699 -55.56 -25.85 1.90
CA ASP A 699 -55.26 -26.43 0.59
C ASP A 699 -55.39 -25.42 -0.59
N VAL A 700 -54.64 -25.68 -1.66
CA VAL A 700 -54.55 -24.87 -2.88
C VAL A 700 -55.62 -25.29 -3.90
N LYS A 701 -56.89 -25.48 -3.52
CA LYS A 701 -58.06 -25.63 -4.43
C LYS A 701 -57.96 -26.65 -5.58
N ARG A 702 -56.86 -27.40 -5.78
CA ARG A 702 -56.57 -28.15 -7.01
C ARG A 702 -55.66 -29.37 -6.85
N ALA A 703 -55.13 -29.69 -5.67
CA ALA A 703 -54.28 -30.86 -5.50
C ALA A 703 -54.97 -31.90 -4.58
N PRO A 704 -55.10 -33.18 -4.98
CA PRO A 704 -55.63 -34.26 -4.16
C PRO A 704 -54.58 -34.82 -3.18
N GLU A 705 -53.68 -33.99 -2.67
CA GLU A 705 -52.54 -34.45 -1.88
C GLU A 705 -52.94 -34.61 -0.41
N SER A 706 -52.83 -35.85 0.10
CA SER A 706 -52.97 -36.16 1.52
C SER A 706 -51.87 -35.50 2.34
N SER A 707 -52.24 -34.93 3.49
CA SER A 707 -51.34 -34.39 4.50
C SER A 707 -51.32 -35.26 5.75
N PHE A 708 -50.20 -35.24 6.48
CA PHE A 708 -50.05 -35.97 7.73
C PHE A 708 -49.67 -35.02 8.87
N ALA A 709 -50.39 -35.09 9.99
CA ALA A 709 -50.06 -34.36 11.21
C ALA A 709 -50.00 -35.32 12.40
N SER A 710 -48.87 -35.35 13.11
CA SER A 710 -48.69 -36.14 14.34
C SER A 710 -48.34 -35.25 15.52
N LEU A 711 -49.12 -35.35 16.59
CA LEU A 711 -48.88 -34.73 17.89
C LEU A 711 -48.61 -35.84 18.91
N THR A 712 -47.41 -35.91 19.46
CA THR A 712 -47.02 -36.89 20.48
C THR A 712 -46.46 -36.20 21.70
N ASP A 713 -46.87 -36.62 22.91
CA ASP A 713 -46.37 -36.10 24.19
C ASP A 713 -46.48 -34.57 24.35
N VAL A 714 -47.51 -33.94 23.77
CA VAL A 714 -47.71 -32.49 23.84
C VAL A 714 -48.53 -32.11 25.08
N VAL A 715 -48.07 -31.11 25.84
CA VAL A 715 -48.84 -30.51 26.95
C VAL A 715 -49.19 -29.05 26.64
N LEU A 716 -50.48 -28.77 26.47
CA LEU A 716 -51.03 -27.44 26.18
C LEU A 716 -51.82 -26.93 27.38
N SER A 717 -51.51 -25.71 27.83
CA SER A 717 -52.27 -25.07 28.92
C SER A 717 -53.52 -24.30 28.47
N GLY A 718 -53.66 -24.09 27.16
CA GLY A 718 -54.75 -23.40 26.49
C GLY A 718 -55.31 -24.24 25.32
N ASP A 719 -55.76 -23.58 24.26
CA ASP A 719 -56.53 -24.17 23.17
C ASP A 719 -55.66 -25.00 22.19
N LEU A 720 -56.22 -26.11 21.69
CA LEU A 720 -55.72 -26.85 20.53
C LEU A 720 -56.68 -26.68 19.36
N ARG A 721 -56.22 -26.10 18.25
CA ARG A 721 -57.02 -26.04 17.01
C ARG A 721 -56.23 -26.62 15.84
N VAL A 722 -56.71 -27.71 15.27
CA VAL A 722 -56.21 -28.32 14.04
C VAL A 722 -57.28 -28.19 12.98
N ALA A 723 -56.97 -27.52 11.88
CA ALA A 723 -57.82 -27.44 10.70
C ALA A 723 -57.02 -27.89 9.48
N MET A 724 -57.41 -29.05 8.94
CA MET A 724 -56.87 -29.66 7.74
C MET A 724 -57.59 -29.12 6.50
N GLY A 725 -57.03 -29.40 5.32
CA GLY A 725 -57.35 -28.72 4.08
C GLY A 725 -58.42 -29.44 3.26
N GLY A 726 -58.10 -29.72 2.01
CA GLY A 726 -58.76 -30.77 1.24
C GLY A 726 -57.73 -31.85 0.92
N GLY A 727 -58.18 -33.06 0.60
CA GLY A 727 -57.32 -34.25 0.48
C GLY A 727 -57.77 -35.34 1.45
N ASP A 728 -57.20 -36.55 1.36
CA ASP A 728 -57.48 -37.61 2.34
C ASP A 728 -56.42 -37.52 3.46
N ASP A 729 -56.68 -36.72 4.48
CA ASP A 729 -55.69 -36.34 5.49
C ASP A 729 -55.65 -37.32 6.67
N THR A 730 -54.51 -37.38 7.38
CA THR A 730 -54.38 -38.15 8.62
C THR A 730 -53.84 -37.29 9.76
N VAL A 731 -54.57 -37.24 10.87
CA VAL A 731 -54.15 -36.59 12.12
C VAL A 731 -53.99 -37.67 13.19
N SER A 732 -52.80 -37.78 13.77
CA SER A 732 -52.50 -38.66 14.92
C SER A 732 -52.24 -37.79 16.15
N VAL A 733 -52.95 -38.02 17.24
CA VAL A 733 -52.73 -37.36 18.53
C VAL A 733 -52.52 -38.45 19.57
N SER A 734 -51.34 -38.49 20.19
CA SER A 734 -50.99 -39.51 21.16
C SER A 734 -50.30 -38.93 22.39
N ALA A 735 -50.62 -39.46 23.57
CA ALA A 735 -50.05 -39.05 24.85
C ALA A 735 -50.09 -37.53 25.12
N CYS A 736 -51.05 -36.81 24.50
CA CYS A 736 -51.18 -35.37 24.65
C CYS A 736 -52.10 -35.00 25.82
N ARG A 737 -51.82 -33.87 26.47
CA ARG A 737 -52.68 -33.26 27.50
C ARG A 737 -53.03 -31.82 27.11
N VAL A 738 -54.31 -31.52 26.93
CA VAL A 738 -54.80 -30.19 26.56
C VAL A 738 -55.75 -29.69 27.63
N LEU A 739 -55.41 -28.55 28.26
CA LEU A 739 -56.22 -27.95 29.32
C LEU A 739 -57.31 -27.00 28.81
N GLY A 740 -57.16 -26.43 27.60
CA GLY A 740 -58.15 -25.56 26.96
C GLY A 740 -59.04 -26.29 25.95
N THR A 741 -59.74 -25.52 25.11
CA THR A 741 -60.70 -26.09 24.15
C THR A 741 -59.97 -26.78 23.01
N THR A 742 -60.56 -27.87 22.49
CA THR A 742 -59.95 -28.63 21.40
C THR A 742 -60.90 -28.69 20.21
N LEU A 743 -60.41 -28.25 19.05
CA LEU A 743 -61.10 -28.36 17.76
C LEU A 743 -60.17 -29.08 16.78
N LEU A 744 -60.58 -30.27 16.33
CA LEU A 744 -59.90 -31.00 15.26
C LEU A 744 -60.86 -31.11 14.07
N ASP A 745 -60.48 -30.53 12.93
CA ASP A 745 -61.27 -30.47 11.69
C ASP A 745 -60.45 -31.04 10.53
N GLY A 746 -60.90 -32.16 9.94
CA GLY A 746 -60.29 -32.82 8.78
C GLY A 746 -60.48 -32.04 7.48
N GLY A 747 -61.44 -31.11 7.42
CA GLY A 747 -61.70 -30.34 6.22
C GLY A 747 -62.51 -31.14 5.20
N ALA A 748 -62.02 -31.24 3.96
CA ALA A 748 -62.75 -31.87 2.87
C ALA A 748 -61.99 -33.08 2.28
N GLY A 749 -62.50 -34.29 2.52
CA GLY A 749 -61.96 -35.53 1.96
C GLY A 749 -62.43 -36.75 2.72
N SER A 750 -61.64 -37.83 2.70
CA SER A 750 -61.82 -38.99 3.57
C SER A 750 -60.76 -38.98 4.67
N ASP A 751 -60.97 -38.18 5.70
CA ASP A 751 -59.95 -37.89 6.70
C ASP A 751 -59.95 -38.90 7.85
N THR A 752 -58.75 -39.21 8.37
CA THR A 752 -58.55 -40.16 9.48
C THR A 752 -57.96 -39.46 10.70
N LEU A 753 -58.65 -39.54 11.84
CA LEU A 753 -58.13 -39.13 13.15
C LEU A 753 -57.76 -40.37 13.98
N VAL A 754 -56.53 -40.43 14.49
CA VAL A 754 -56.04 -41.48 15.41
C VAL A 754 -55.79 -40.86 16.78
N LEU A 755 -56.43 -41.36 17.83
CA LEU A 755 -56.27 -40.91 19.21
C LEU A 755 -55.71 -42.03 20.08
N ALA A 756 -54.63 -41.80 20.83
CA ALA A 756 -54.07 -42.80 21.75
C ALA A 756 -53.59 -42.16 23.07
N GLY A 757 -54.17 -42.52 24.21
CA GLY A 757 -53.65 -42.09 25.53
C GLY A 757 -53.69 -40.58 25.83
N ASN A 758 -54.67 -39.83 25.30
CA ASN A 758 -54.77 -38.38 25.48
C ASN A 758 -55.69 -37.96 26.65
N SER A 759 -55.49 -36.76 27.19
CA SER A 759 -56.39 -36.08 28.16
C SER A 759 -56.82 -34.71 27.64
N PHE A 760 -58.13 -34.50 27.49
CA PHE A 760 -58.72 -33.23 27.07
C PHE A 760 -59.60 -32.72 28.21
N ASP A 761 -59.13 -31.69 28.93
CA ASP A 761 -59.69 -31.33 30.24
C ASP A 761 -60.81 -30.25 30.14
N ALA A 762 -61.01 -29.59 28.99
CA ALA A 762 -62.01 -28.52 28.81
C ALA A 762 -62.96 -28.73 27.61
N GLU A 763 -64.20 -28.23 27.78
CA GLU A 763 -65.26 -28.20 26.78
C GLU A 763 -65.38 -26.81 26.12
N PRO A 764 -65.71 -26.70 24.82
CA PRO A 764 -66.12 -27.79 23.94
C PRO A 764 -64.94 -28.57 23.34
N PHE A 765 -65.11 -29.90 23.28
CA PHE A 765 -64.30 -30.80 22.45
C PHE A 765 -65.02 -31.06 21.11
N GLN A 766 -64.49 -30.53 20.01
CA GLN A 766 -65.11 -30.61 18.68
C GLN A 766 -64.25 -31.43 17.71
N LEU A 767 -64.85 -32.47 17.12
CA LEU A 767 -64.24 -33.31 16.09
C LEU A 767 -65.05 -33.26 14.80
N ARG A 768 -64.38 -33.10 13.67
CA ARG A 768 -64.98 -33.18 12.32
C ARG A 768 -64.08 -34.04 11.42
N PHE A 769 -64.22 -35.35 11.54
CA PHE A 769 -63.50 -36.35 10.74
C PHE A 769 -64.46 -37.45 10.29
N GLU A 770 -64.26 -37.99 9.10
CA GLU A 770 -65.03 -39.10 8.54
C GLU A 770 -64.69 -40.42 9.24
N LYS A 771 -63.42 -40.62 9.61
CA LYS A 771 -62.92 -41.81 10.27
C LYS A 771 -62.16 -41.46 11.55
N ILE A 772 -62.55 -42.06 12.67
CA ILE A 772 -61.89 -41.89 13.97
C ILE A 772 -61.46 -43.26 14.51
N GLU A 773 -60.17 -43.42 14.81
CA GLU A 773 -59.58 -44.60 15.43
C GLU A 773 -59.12 -44.26 16.86
N MET A 774 -59.58 -45.03 17.85
CA MET A 774 -59.11 -44.92 19.24
C MET A 774 -58.22 -46.11 19.55
N LYS A 775 -57.00 -45.86 20.05
CA LYS A 775 -55.98 -46.86 20.38
C LYS A 775 -55.62 -46.87 21.85
#